data_AF-G0PCV0-F1
#
_entry.id   AF-G0PCV0-F1
#
_cell.length_a   1.000
_cell.length_b   1.000
_cell.length_c   1.000
_cell.angle_alpha   90.00
_cell.angle_beta   90.00
_cell.angle_gamma   90.00
#
_symmetry.space_group_name_H-M   'P 1'
#
loop_
_entity.id
_entity.type
_entity.pdbx_description
1 polymer ?
#
loop_
_entity_poly.entity_id
_entity_poly.type
_entity_poly.pdbx_seq_one_letter_code
_entity_poly.pdbx_strand_id
1 'polypeptide(L)'
;MSDPLDTIMGSMSNSGSRSSSSASGRIPKRDHHTNERDEPSSKRSGESIKSSSKRKKYDFSAPSFATPTSTTPVGRDSFANMGEMDVQMNMFSLNLSKMPSQLQRLHVDTLIKSTNGKEYNLNLGVVAVSGDVNSHNRRLSQHLLMRKFAEKKRSLFSNQSYHHLAYDCAATLYVPLGIYIGIEGDVEEVALTKDDFSSEDWAVVSKICRRKDDTFIIQVKPAGYVNTQGDAALEDSNRLELTRCVEIVTSQMLNSSDFYQFGNATFPLNVHPNSEPDGTSEIRPGFAKVARLVEGRGGRNEMFITIDTKLSPFYKDISVLKFVCCKYQEFRGMGSGGFGGGGRGGYGGRGGYGGGRSDSRDSRGGYGGYRSDSRDSRGSYGGRSDSRDSRGGRDYRDESRGRRDSYDSRDSRRGSSGDYDGTDYSAQDVTEIEKFVSNGGHKFVSTLDNALKGLFVMPTHLKNTASQVRITGVRENTANNTRFVKKDEKGEREISVYDYFYEEYNIKLKFPELPLVVSKRFKHECFYPMEVLRIIPGQRIKVQKMTATVQSAMTGRNASMPRQHVELVQNILHDSLKLQKNPFMEAFGIQLESTRPVQLKAKLLPPAQIRFKNQSYMPDMSRPQFRTQGKFVEPANIHRVALVSFDRALDMRLAEDFCDQLYNYCRDNGINVERPSKDWSIREMNSGDCVAIKEVMEGWMKKGVDILVGVAREKKPDVHDVLKYYEESVGMQTIQLCKQTVDKMMNAQGGRQTIDNVMRKFNLKCGGTNFHVEIPNNVRGKSVCSNTETLTKKLLEGVQFIGFEISHGAPRTLYDKSRGQMDGEPSIVGVSYSLTNSTQLGGFSYMQTQKEYKLQKLDEHFPMCVKMYGEHAKRLPSRIVIYRVGAGEGDFKRIKEEVEEIRKTFDKVQLGYNPQLVVIIAQRASHARVFPLRIEGHKAGEQNVPSGTCIDNVVTAFGYDEFILSSQSPLIGTVRPCKYTILVNDAGWSKNEIIHLTYFRAFGHQVSYQPPSVPDVLYAAENLAKRGRNNYKIHQRNVSCQAIERSIIAEHAEYINEDMQEELASRIVDYMSDAMNGMTIRKRNFWA
;
A
#
# COMPACT_ATOMS: atom_id res chain seq x y z
N MET A 1 16.29 -40.67 7.81
CA MET A 1 17.10 -40.00 6.78
C MET A 1 17.06 -40.85 5.53
N SER A 2 16.80 -40.21 4.40
CA SER A 2 17.12 -40.64 3.03
C SER A 2 17.08 -39.35 2.19
N ASP A 3 17.97 -39.21 1.23
CA ASP A 3 18.14 -37.94 0.51
C ASP A 3 16.99 -37.74 -0.51
N PRO A 4 16.41 -36.53 -0.69
CA PRO A 4 15.38 -36.29 -1.71
C PRO A 4 15.80 -36.61 -3.16
N LEU A 5 17.09 -36.76 -3.45
CA LEU A 5 17.61 -37.06 -4.79
C LEU A 5 17.36 -38.51 -5.27
N ASP A 6 17.28 -39.49 -4.37
CA ASP A 6 17.29 -40.92 -4.75
C ASP A 6 16.01 -41.42 -5.46
N THR A 7 14.92 -40.64 -5.45
CA THR A 7 13.61 -41.11 -5.95
C THR A 7 13.40 -40.94 -7.47
N ILE A 8 14.32 -40.25 -8.17
CA ILE A 8 14.12 -39.86 -9.59
C ILE A 8 14.79 -40.80 -10.60
N MET A 9 15.83 -41.56 -10.21
CA MET A 9 16.59 -42.41 -11.16
C MET A 9 16.02 -43.83 -11.36
N GLY A 10 14.81 -44.11 -10.85
CA GLY A 10 14.25 -45.47 -10.78
C GLY A 10 13.58 -46.03 -12.06
N SER A 11 13.55 -45.29 -13.17
CA SER A 11 12.71 -45.66 -14.35
C SER A 11 13.40 -45.65 -15.72
N MET A 12 14.73 -45.49 -15.81
CA MET A 12 15.48 -45.47 -17.08
C MET A 12 16.36 -46.72 -17.29
N SER A 13 15.74 -47.91 -17.35
CA SER A 13 16.48 -49.15 -17.63
C SER A 13 15.66 -50.28 -18.27
N ASN A 14 14.99 -50.04 -19.41
CA ASN A 14 14.83 -51.06 -20.46
C ASN A 14 14.24 -50.52 -21.78
N SER A 15 15.08 -50.35 -22.80
CA SER A 15 14.65 -50.15 -24.19
C SER A 15 15.65 -50.79 -25.18
N GLY A 16 15.82 -52.12 -25.07
CA GLY A 16 16.53 -52.92 -26.07
C GLY A 16 15.73 -53.02 -27.38
N SER A 17 16.42 -53.12 -28.52
CA SER A 17 15.81 -52.96 -29.86
C SER A 17 15.76 -54.26 -30.68
N ARG A 18 14.73 -54.41 -31.53
CA ARG A 18 14.75 -54.78 -32.99
C ARG A 18 13.52 -55.58 -33.48
N SER A 19 13.07 -55.28 -34.73
CA SER A 19 12.50 -56.13 -35.83
C SER A 19 11.52 -57.31 -35.55
N SER A 20 10.51 -57.65 -36.38
CA SER A 20 10.04 -57.13 -37.70
C SER A 20 8.70 -57.75 -38.20
N SER A 21 8.15 -57.16 -39.29
CA SER A 21 7.45 -57.78 -40.46
C SER A 21 6.03 -58.40 -40.43
N SER A 22 5.09 -57.74 -41.14
CA SER A 22 4.03 -58.26 -42.06
C SER A 22 2.83 -59.09 -41.50
N ALA A 23 1.60 -59.15 -42.08
CA ALA A 23 1.10 -58.81 -43.45
C ALA A 23 -0.45 -58.57 -43.58
N SER A 24 -0.88 -57.88 -44.66
CA SER A 24 -2.15 -58.00 -45.46
C SER A 24 -3.59 -57.89 -44.88
N GLY A 25 -4.59 -57.36 -45.64
CA GLY A 25 -6.03 -57.45 -45.18
C GLY A 25 -7.30 -57.11 -46.02
N ARG A 26 -7.32 -56.29 -47.11
CA ARG A 26 -8.50 -56.04 -48.04
C ARG A 26 -9.78 -55.27 -47.54
N ILE A 27 -10.69 -54.98 -48.51
CA ILE A 27 -11.92 -54.13 -48.48
C ILE A 27 -13.07 -54.79 -49.30
N PRO A 28 -14.37 -54.45 -49.14
CA PRO A 28 -15.17 -53.65 -50.13
C PRO A 28 -16.12 -52.60 -49.45
N LYS A 29 -16.69 -51.52 -50.04
CA LYS A 29 -17.50 -51.24 -51.30
C LYS A 29 -18.92 -51.86 -51.28
N ARG A 30 -20.03 -51.28 -51.79
CA ARG A 30 -20.39 -50.06 -52.62
C ARG A 30 -21.83 -49.55 -52.19
N ASP A 31 -22.70 -48.71 -52.82
CA ASP A 31 -22.82 -48.08 -54.17
C ASP A 31 -23.53 -46.65 -54.21
N HIS A 32 -24.71 -46.44 -54.88
CA HIS A 32 -25.18 -45.13 -55.41
C HIS A 32 -26.73 -44.89 -55.60
N HIS A 33 -27.09 -43.63 -55.98
CA HIS A 33 -28.26 -43.13 -56.78
C HIS A 33 -29.66 -42.88 -56.13
N THR A 34 -30.60 -41.99 -56.58
CA THR A 34 -30.68 -40.78 -57.48
C THR A 34 -32.07 -40.06 -57.42
N ASN A 35 -32.15 -38.74 -57.72
CA ASN A 35 -33.25 -37.97 -58.39
C ASN A 35 -34.70 -37.95 -57.78
N GLU A 36 -35.69 -37.08 -58.12
CA GLU A 36 -35.81 -35.79 -58.86
C GLU A 36 -37.11 -34.97 -58.51
N ARG A 37 -37.07 -33.63 -58.69
CA ARG A 37 -38.09 -32.66 -59.21
C ARG A 37 -39.51 -32.34 -58.62
N ASP A 38 -39.78 -31.01 -58.67
CA ASP A 38 -40.96 -30.21 -59.12
C ASP A 38 -42.36 -30.19 -58.42
N GLU A 39 -42.69 -29.00 -57.85
CA GLU A 39 -43.88 -28.09 -57.99
C GLU A 39 -45.36 -28.56 -58.28
N PRO A 40 -46.43 -27.73 -58.08
CA PRO A 40 -46.61 -26.55 -57.18
C PRO A 40 -48.03 -26.33 -56.53
N SER A 41 -48.08 -25.44 -55.52
CA SER A 41 -49.14 -24.43 -55.24
C SER A 41 -50.48 -24.71 -54.48
N SER A 42 -50.70 -23.85 -53.46
CA SER A 42 -51.94 -23.09 -53.13
C SER A 42 -52.90 -23.50 -51.96
N LYS A 43 -53.04 -22.55 -51.01
CA LYS A 43 -54.22 -22.18 -50.14
C LYS A 43 -54.82 -23.27 -49.21
N ARG A 44 -55.25 -23.01 -47.96
CA ARG A 44 -55.48 -21.76 -47.18
C ARG A 44 -55.51 -22.10 -45.65
N SER A 45 -55.21 -21.14 -44.76
CA SER A 45 -55.59 -21.02 -43.30
C SER A 45 -55.91 -22.30 -42.48
N GLY A 46 -55.26 -22.65 -41.35
CA GLY A 46 -54.96 -21.88 -40.12
C GLY A 46 -55.66 -22.59 -38.92
N GLU A 47 -55.20 -22.65 -37.67
CA GLU A 47 -54.11 -21.98 -36.92
C GLU A 47 -53.36 -22.94 -35.95
N SER A 48 -52.20 -22.45 -35.44
CA SER A 48 -51.52 -22.87 -34.19
C SER A 48 -50.65 -24.16 -34.15
N ILE A 49 -49.72 -24.16 -33.17
CA ILE A 49 -48.77 -25.19 -32.71
C ILE A 49 -47.30 -25.03 -33.20
N LYS A 50 -46.36 -25.54 -32.37
CA LYS A 50 -44.94 -25.14 -32.25
C LYS A 50 -43.97 -25.90 -33.16
N SER A 51 -42.76 -25.34 -33.27
CA SER A 51 -41.54 -25.90 -33.88
C SER A 51 -41.50 -25.85 -35.42
N SER A 52 -40.36 -25.89 -36.10
CA SER A 52 -39.01 -26.25 -35.62
C SER A 52 -37.89 -25.30 -36.13
N SER A 53 -36.63 -25.73 -36.10
CA SER A 53 -35.45 -24.87 -36.22
C SER A 53 -34.77 -24.92 -37.59
N LYS A 54 -34.05 -23.85 -37.94
CA LYS A 54 -32.59 -23.93 -38.24
C LYS A 54 -31.91 -22.56 -38.41
N ARG A 55 -30.73 -22.46 -37.80
CA ARG A 55 -29.52 -21.69 -38.19
C ARG A 55 -29.72 -20.39 -39.01
N LYS A 56 -29.52 -19.25 -38.36
CA LYS A 56 -28.82 -18.10 -38.99
C LYS A 56 -27.33 -18.13 -38.60
N LYS A 57 -26.49 -17.44 -39.38
CA LYS A 57 -25.05 -17.29 -39.13
C LYS A 57 -24.83 -16.55 -37.81
N TYR A 58 -23.78 -16.93 -37.06
CA TYR A 58 -23.28 -16.09 -35.97
C TYR A 58 -22.54 -14.90 -36.59
N ASP A 59 -23.05 -13.70 -36.32
CA ASP A 59 -22.35 -12.44 -36.57
C ASP A 59 -21.67 -12.02 -35.27
N PHE A 60 -20.39 -11.63 -35.35
CA PHE A 60 -19.56 -11.34 -34.18
C PHE A 60 -19.66 -9.86 -33.77
N SER A 61 -20.88 -9.38 -33.56
CA SER A 61 -21.09 -8.12 -32.85
C SER A 61 -20.79 -8.31 -31.36
N ALA A 62 -19.94 -7.45 -30.79
CA ALA A 62 -19.64 -7.49 -29.37
C ALA A 62 -20.91 -7.16 -28.55
N PRO A 63 -21.21 -7.90 -27.47
CA PRO A 63 -22.39 -7.63 -26.65
C PRO A 63 -22.26 -6.25 -25.98
N SER A 64 -23.23 -5.38 -26.23
CA SER A 64 -23.30 -4.06 -25.58
C SER A 64 -23.47 -4.23 -24.08
N PHE A 65 -22.46 -3.81 -23.30
CA PHE A 65 -22.54 -3.74 -21.84
C PHE A 65 -23.55 -2.66 -21.45
N ALA A 66 -24.82 -3.06 -21.28
CA ALA A 66 -25.89 -2.18 -20.85
C ALA A 66 -25.73 -1.84 -19.36
N THR A 67 -25.05 -0.73 -19.04
CA THR A 67 -25.07 -0.17 -17.70
C THR A 67 -26.51 0.24 -17.35
N PRO A 68 -27.09 -0.24 -16.24
CA PRO A 68 -28.39 0.24 -15.76
C PRO A 68 -28.28 1.72 -15.39
N THR A 69 -29.14 2.57 -15.96
CA THR A 69 -29.26 3.96 -15.52
C THR A 69 -29.81 4.02 -14.09
N SER A 70 -29.47 5.08 -13.36
CA SER A 70 -29.75 5.24 -11.93
C SER A 70 -31.24 5.42 -11.56
N THR A 71 -32.14 5.16 -12.50
CA THR A 71 -33.60 5.35 -12.40
C THR A 71 -34.37 4.03 -12.20
N THR A 72 -33.69 2.93 -11.88
CA THR A 72 -34.35 1.65 -11.55
C THR A 72 -35.34 1.86 -10.39
N PRO A 73 -36.65 1.61 -10.57
CA PRO A 73 -37.65 1.92 -9.54
C PRO A 73 -37.36 1.18 -8.24
N VAL A 74 -37.75 1.78 -7.10
CA VAL A 74 -37.67 1.14 -5.79
C VAL A 74 -38.65 -0.03 -5.75
N GLY A 75 -38.16 -1.22 -6.12
CA GLY A 75 -38.90 -2.46 -5.98
C GLY A 75 -39.29 -2.68 -4.51
N ARG A 76 -40.44 -3.32 -4.30
CA ARG A 76 -40.96 -3.61 -2.95
C ARG A 76 -40.04 -4.51 -2.13
N ASP A 77 -39.05 -5.14 -2.76
CA ASP A 77 -38.10 -6.10 -2.18
C ASP A 77 -36.67 -5.54 -2.12
N SER A 78 -36.48 -4.42 -1.40
CA SER A 78 -35.17 -3.78 -1.17
C SER A 78 -35.05 -3.23 0.25
N PHE A 79 -33.87 -2.71 0.60
CA PHE A 79 -33.58 -2.16 1.92
C PHE A 79 -34.13 -0.74 2.11
N ALA A 80 -34.70 -0.47 3.29
CA ALA A 80 -35.26 0.83 3.67
C ALA A 80 -34.17 1.86 4.01
N ASN A 81 -34.45 3.14 3.75
CA ASN A 81 -33.58 4.24 4.21
C ASN A 81 -33.75 4.43 5.72
N MET A 82 -32.77 3.96 6.50
CA MET A 82 -32.82 4.00 7.97
C MET A 82 -32.59 5.41 8.54
N GLY A 83 -31.82 6.23 7.84
CA GLY A 83 -31.51 7.62 8.18
C GLY A 83 -30.46 8.24 7.25
N GLU A 84 -30.32 9.56 7.33
CA GLU A 84 -29.36 10.35 6.57
C GLU A 84 -28.53 11.22 7.51
N MET A 85 -27.37 11.69 7.05
CA MET A 85 -26.61 12.74 7.71
C MET A 85 -25.96 13.68 6.70
N ASP A 86 -25.84 14.96 7.06
CA ASP A 86 -25.12 15.95 6.26
C ASP A 86 -23.61 15.79 6.47
N VAL A 87 -22.89 15.58 5.36
CA VAL A 87 -21.44 15.39 5.33
C VAL A 87 -20.78 16.38 4.39
N GLN A 88 -19.48 16.58 4.59
CA GLN A 88 -18.59 17.25 3.65
C GLN A 88 -17.48 16.29 3.21
N MET A 89 -17.01 16.46 1.97
CA MET A 89 -15.87 15.71 1.41
C MET A 89 -14.67 16.63 1.19
N ASN A 90 -13.45 16.08 1.13
CA ASN A 90 -12.24 16.83 0.79
C ASN A 90 -12.12 17.13 -0.72
N MET A 91 -13.19 17.60 -1.32
CA MET A 91 -13.37 17.81 -2.75
C MET A 91 -13.89 19.24 -3.00
N PHE A 92 -13.52 19.83 -4.13
CA PHE A 92 -13.95 21.17 -4.53
C PHE A 92 -14.32 21.17 -6.02
N SER A 93 -15.37 21.90 -6.39
CA SER A 93 -15.84 22.00 -7.77
C SER A 93 -15.02 22.99 -8.59
N LEU A 94 -14.69 22.62 -9.83
CA LEU A 94 -14.07 23.47 -10.84
C LEU A 94 -15.04 23.70 -12.00
N ASN A 95 -15.31 24.96 -12.29
CA ASN A 95 -16.10 25.37 -13.44
C ASN A 95 -15.22 25.43 -14.69
N LEU A 96 -15.60 24.69 -15.72
CA LEU A 96 -14.90 24.60 -17.00
C LEU A 96 -15.63 25.35 -18.14
N SER A 97 -16.73 26.06 -17.87
CA SER A 97 -17.58 26.68 -18.93
C SER A 97 -16.91 27.82 -19.70
N LYS A 98 -15.79 28.34 -19.17
CA LYS A 98 -14.96 29.36 -19.83
C LYS A 98 -13.70 28.77 -20.47
N MET A 99 -13.49 27.45 -20.40
CA MET A 99 -12.42 26.81 -21.18
C MET A 99 -12.72 26.97 -22.68
N PRO A 100 -11.71 27.25 -23.53
CA PRO A 100 -11.87 27.19 -24.97
C PRO A 100 -12.37 25.81 -25.39
N SER A 101 -13.31 25.74 -26.34
CA SER A 101 -14.00 24.50 -26.76
C SER A 101 -13.04 23.36 -27.15
N GLN A 102 -11.86 23.71 -27.64
CA GLN A 102 -10.73 22.81 -27.84
C GLN A 102 -9.44 23.41 -27.29
N LEU A 103 -8.54 22.54 -26.83
CA LEU A 103 -7.14 22.83 -26.54
C LEU A 103 -6.25 22.13 -27.57
N GLN A 104 -5.14 22.73 -27.95
CA GLN A 104 -4.13 22.06 -28.76
C GLN A 104 -3.15 21.31 -27.85
N ARG A 105 -2.88 20.05 -28.17
CA ARG A 105 -1.90 19.20 -27.50
C ARG A 105 -0.63 19.18 -28.33
N LEU A 106 0.49 19.48 -27.68
CA LEU A 106 1.82 19.48 -28.26
C LEU A 106 2.66 18.37 -27.59
N HIS A 107 3.40 17.63 -28.40
CA HIS A 107 4.42 16.69 -27.92
C HIS A 107 5.73 17.45 -27.72
N VAL A 108 6.42 17.15 -26.62
CA VAL A 108 7.69 17.78 -26.24
C VAL A 108 8.75 16.70 -26.11
N ASP A 109 9.90 16.88 -26.78
CA ASP A 109 11.12 16.13 -26.49
C ASP A 109 12.20 17.03 -25.89
N THR A 110 12.99 16.47 -24.97
CA THR A 110 14.10 17.18 -24.31
C THR A 110 15.33 16.29 -24.28
N LEU A 111 16.35 16.67 -25.04
CA LEU A 111 17.61 15.94 -25.20
C LEU A 111 18.73 16.67 -24.45
N ILE A 112 19.60 15.94 -23.76
CA ILE A 112 20.92 16.44 -23.35
C ILE A 112 21.94 16.01 -24.40
N LYS A 113 22.58 16.96 -25.07
CA LYS A 113 23.70 16.76 -26.00
C LYS A 113 25.02 17.05 -25.29
N SER A 114 25.75 15.98 -24.99
CA SER A 114 27.05 16.03 -24.32
C SER A 114 28.18 16.37 -25.29
N THR A 115 29.23 17.02 -24.81
CA THR A 115 30.37 17.52 -25.63
C THR A 115 31.15 16.46 -26.43
N ASN A 116 30.85 15.17 -26.23
CA ASN A 116 31.34 14.06 -27.06
C ASN A 116 30.31 13.55 -28.08
N GLY A 117 29.34 14.37 -28.47
CA GLY A 117 28.29 14.06 -29.44
C GLY A 117 27.23 13.05 -28.95
N LYS A 118 27.27 12.60 -27.69
CA LYS A 118 26.27 11.66 -27.16
C LYS A 118 25.02 12.38 -26.69
N GLU A 119 23.87 11.95 -27.18
CA GLU A 119 22.57 12.50 -26.86
C GLU A 119 21.77 11.60 -25.91
N TYR A 120 20.99 12.20 -25.03
CA TYR A 120 20.19 11.51 -24.02
C TYR A 120 18.80 12.16 -23.87
N ASN A 121 17.75 11.47 -24.29
CA ASN A 121 16.38 11.93 -24.08
C ASN A 121 15.98 11.78 -22.59
N LEU A 122 15.57 12.88 -21.97
CA LEU A 122 15.16 12.94 -20.56
C LEU A 122 13.79 12.31 -20.30
N ASN A 123 12.91 12.28 -21.30
CA ASN A 123 11.55 11.74 -21.23
C ASN A 123 11.57 10.22 -21.12
N LEU A 124 12.51 9.58 -21.83
CA LEU A 124 12.82 8.15 -21.71
C LEU A 124 13.46 7.78 -20.35
N GLY A 125 13.57 8.73 -19.42
CA GLY A 125 14.04 8.49 -18.06
C GLY A 125 15.54 8.17 -17.95
N VAL A 126 16.32 8.48 -18.99
CA VAL A 126 17.75 8.08 -19.13
C VAL A 126 18.67 8.97 -18.28
N VAL A 127 18.43 8.97 -16.96
CA VAL A 127 19.39 9.36 -15.93
C VAL A 127 19.82 8.07 -15.24
N ALA A 128 21.12 7.76 -15.26
CA ALA A 128 21.66 6.45 -14.88
C ALA A 128 21.51 6.07 -13.39
N VAL A 129 20.80 6.88 -12.60
CA VAL A 129 20.60 6.66 -11.15
C VAL A 129 19.15 7.01 -10.78
N SER A 130 18.32 5.99 -10.54
CA SER A 130 16.96 6.17 -10.02
C SER A 130 16.97 6.58 -8.54
N GLY A 131 16.14 7.55 -8.17
CA GLY A 131 16.03 8.07 -6.81
C GLY A 131 15.15 9.33 -6.74
N ASP A 132 14.63 9.61 -5.54
CA ASP A 132 13.71 10.74 -5.28
C ASP A 132 14.32 12.10 -5.69
N VAL A 133 15.57 12.36 -5.26
CA VAL A 133 16.34 13.57 -5.59
C VAL A 133 16.41 13.80 -7.11
N ASN A 134 16.76 12.77 -7.89
CA ASN A 134 16.87 12.87 -9.34
C ASN A 134 15.51 13.05 -10.04
N SER A 135 14.45 12.43 -9.52
CA SER A 135 13.09 12.63 -10.03
C SER A 135 12.61 14.07 -9.83
N HIS A 136 12.86 14.65 -8.66
CA HIS A 136 12.53 16.04 -8.35
C HIS A 136 13.40 17.03 -9.16
N ASN A 137 14.73 16.85 -9.18
CA ASN A 137 15.64 17.68 -9.96
C ASN A 137 15.29 17.69 -11.45
N ARG A 138 14.97 16.54 -12.06
CA ARG A 138 14.54 16.47 -13.47
C ARG A 138 13.26 17.25 -13.71
N ARG A 139 12.26 17.13 -12.83
CA ARG A 139 10.97 17.83 -12.98
C ARG A 139 11.12 19.35 -12.92
N LEU A 140 11.90 19.87 -11.98
CA LEU A 140 12.20 21.32 -11.93
C LEU A 140 13.01 21.76 -13.15
N SER A 141 14.04 21.01 -13.53
CA SER A 141 14.88 21.34 -14.68
C SER A 141 14.07 21.37 -15.97
N GLN A 142 13.17 20.41 -16.22
CA GLN A 142 12.29 20.43 -17.39
C GLN A 142 11.31 21.61 -17.36
N HIS A 143 10.77 22.01 -16.20
CA HIS A 143 9.92 23.19 -16.11
C HIS A 143 10.69 24.48 -16.49
N LEU A 144 11.93 24.64 -16.01
CA LEU A 144 12.79 25.78 -16.35
C LEU A 144 13.22 25.76 -17.82
N LEU A 145 13.55 24.59 -18.36
CA LEU A 145 13.87 24.37 -19.77
C LEU A 145 12.71 24.80 -20.68
N MET A 146 11.49 24.35 -20.40
CA MET A 146 10.29 24.76 -21.16
C MET A 146 9.97 26.25 -21.00
N ARG A 147 10.19 26.84 -19.82
CA ARG A 147 10.09 28.30 -19.64
C ARG A 147 11.06 29.04 -20.57
N LYS A 148 12.32 28.59 -20.66
CA LYS A 148 13.33 29.16 -21.55
C LYS A 148 13.08 28.90 -23.04
N PHE A 149 12.48 27.78 -23.41
CA PHE A 149 11.97 27.56 -24.77
C PHE A 149 10.92 28.63 -25.13
N ALA A 150 9.91 28.82 -24.28
CA ALA A 150 8.85 29.80 -24.51
C ALA A 150 9.34 31.26 -24.45
N GLU A 151 10.35 31.57 -23.64
CA GLU A 151 11.03 32.87 -23.64
C GLU A 151 11.74 33.14 -24.99
N LYS A 152 12.49 32.17 -25.54
CA LYS A 152 13.18 32.32 -26.84
C LYS A 152 12.24 32.28 -28.05
N LYS A 153 11.23 31.40 -28.05
CA LYS A 153 10.24 31.22 -29.14
C LYS A 153 8.93 31.96 -28.82
N ARG A 154 9.00 33.16 -28.23
CA ARG A 154 7.80 33.87 -27.75
C ARG A 154 6.75 34.14 -28.85
N SER A 155 7.18 34.37 -30.08
CA SER A 155 6.32 34.54 -31.26
C SER A 155 5.52 33.27 -31.62
N LEU A 156 6.11 32.08 -31.45
CA LEU A 156 5.47 30.77 -31.68
C LEU A 156 4.24 30.55 -30.80
N PHE A 157 4.16 31.24 -29.66
CA PHE A 157 3.03 31.25 -28.72
C PHE A 157 2.27 32.59 -28.76
N SER A 158 2.17 33.23 -29.93
CA SER A 158 1.44 34.48 -30.15
C SER A 158 1.83 35.64 -29.21
N ASN A 159 3.11 35.66 -28.78
CA ASN A 159 3.67 36.59 -27.79
C ASN A 159 3.03 36.52 -26.38
N GLN A 160 2.24 35.48 -26.09
CA GLN A 160 1.50 35.33 -24.84
C GLN A 160 2.37 35.02 -23.62
N SER A 161 1.78 35.16 -22.43
CA SER A 161 2.43 34.76 -21.18
C SER A 161 2.55 33.23 -21.07
N TYR A 162 3.64 32.75 -20.47
CA TYR A 162 3.90 31.34 -20.14
C TYR A 162 2.77 30.68 -19.33
N HIS A 163 1.89 31.45 -18.68
CA HIS A 163 0.71 30.92 -18.00
C HIS A 163 -0.27 30.19 -18.94
N HIS A 164 -0.24 30.43 -20.25
CA HIS A 164 -1.01 29.68 -21.26
C HIS A 164 -0.40 28.32 -21.63
N LEU A 165 0.76 27.95 -21.08
CA LEU A 165 1.46 26.71 -21.37
C LEU A 165 1.38 25.75 -20.18
N ALA A 166 0.57 24.69 -20.31
CA ALA A 166 0.40 23.66 -19.30
C ALA A 166 1.24 22.42 -19.63
N TYR A 167 2.52 22.45 -19.26
CA TYR A 167 3.49 21.38 -19.48
C TYR A 167 3.53 20.35 -18.34
N ASP A 168 3.48 19.05 -18.64
CA ASP A 168 3.50 17.98 -17.64
C ASP A 168 4.87 17.69 -17.00
N CYS A 169 5.91 18.41 -17.44
CA CYS A 169 7.31 18.15 -17.11
C CYS A 169 7.74 16.71 -17.45
N ALA A 170 7.26 16.23 -18.61
CA ALA A 170 7.78 15.09 -19.34
C ALA A 170 7.64 15.34 -20.85
N ALA A 171 6.53 14.92 -21.47
CA ALA A 171 6.40 14.87 -22.93
C ALA A 171 5.14 15.54 -23.49
N THR A 172 4.29 16.15 -22.65
CA THR A 172 3.02 16.73 -23.11
C THR A 172 2.80 18.14 -22.60
N LEU A 173 2.58 19.06 -23.55
CA LEU A 173 2.24 20.46 -23.33
C LEU A 173 0.84 20.71 -23.90
N TYR A 174 -0.04 21.33 -23.13
CA TYR A 174 -1.31 21.86 -23.63
C TYR A 174 -1.24 23.38 -23.76
N VAL A 175 -1.95 23.92 -24.74
CA VAL A 175 -2.22 25.35 -24.89
C VAL A 175 -3.68 25.59 -25.31
N PRO A 176 -4.29 26.73 -24.95
CA PRO A 176 -5.53 27.18 -25.59
C PRO A 176 -5.40 27.25 -27.11
N LEU A 177 -6.47 26.90 -27.83
CA LEU A 177 -6.49 26.95 -29.30
C LEU A 177 -6.17 28.38 -29.81
N GLY A 178 -5.35 28.48 -30.85
CA GLY A 178 -4.93 29.76 -31.44
C GLY A 178 -3.78 30.47 -30.72
N ILE A 179 -3.27 29.94 -29.60
CA ILE A 179 -2.07 30.49 -28.94
C ILE A 179 -0.79 30.05 -29.68
N TYR A 180 -0.67 28.77 -30.00
CA TYR A 180 0.45 28.22 -30.76
C TYR A 180 0.20 28.37 -32.27
N ILE A 181 1.21 28.86 -33.00
CA ILE A 181 1.12 29.16 -34.44
C ILE A 181 2.07 28.34 -35.32
N GLY A 182 2.68 27.29 -34.77
CA GLY A 182 3.55 26.39 -35.54
C GLY A 182 2.76 25.48 -36.48
N ILE A 183 3.38 25.14 -37.61
CA ILE A 183 2.76 24.38 -38.70
C ILE A 183 2.58 22.90 -38.32
N GLU A 184 1.54 22.26 -38.84
CA GLU A 184 1.28 20.83 -38.60
C GLU A 184 2.26 19.95 -39.40
N GLY A 185 2.98 19.08 -38.68
CA GLY A 185 4.07 18.25 -39.21
C GLY A 185 5.47 18.76 -38.84
N ASP A 186 5.63 20.08 -38.63
CA ASP A 186 6.92 20.68 -38.30
C ASP A 186 7.36 20.41 -36.84
N VAL A 187 8.68 20.49 -36.62
CA VAL A 187 9.32 20.34 -35.32
C VAL A 187 10.07 21.62 -34.97
N GLU A 188 9.55 22.34 -33.99
CA GLU A 188 10.14 23.59 -33.50
C GLU A 188 11.24 23.31 -32.48
N GLU A 189 12.49 23.57 -32.85
CA GLU A 189 13.67 23.29 -32.04
C GLU A 189 14.30 24.57 -31.44
N VAL A 190 14.83 24.43 -30.21
CA VAL A 190 15.72 25.40 -29.56
C VAL A 190 16.85 24.66 -28.84
N ALA A 191 18.09 25.08 -29.09
CA ALA A 191 19.24 24.77 -28.25
C ALA A 191 19.37 25.79 -27.09
N LEU A 192 19.62 25.28 -25.88
CA LEU A 192 19.87 26.07 -24.68
C LEU A 192 21.22 25.68 -24.06
N THR A 193 22.03 26.68 -23.72
CA THR A 193 23.30 26.52 -23.00
C THR A 193 23.19 27.07 -21.59
N LYS A 194 24.28 26.99 -20.81
CA LYS A 194 24.37 27.61 -19.47
C LYS A 194 23.95 29.09 -19.46
N ASP A 195 24.29 29.84 -20.51
CA ASP A 195 24.23 31.29 -20.49
C ASP A 195 22.83 31.85 -20.79
N ASP A 196 21.87 30.97 -21.09
CA ASP A 196 20.44 31.27 -21.19
C ASP A 196 19.72 31.35 -19.83
N PHE A 197 20.41 30.98 -18.75
CA PHE A 197 19.86 30.85 -17.39
C PHE A 197 20.46 31.87 -16.42
N SER A 198 19.68 32.28 -15.42
CA SER A 198 20.25 32.97 -14.25
C SER A 198 21.15 32.02 -13.45
N SER A 199 22.01 32.55 -12.58
CA SER A 199 22.82 31.75 -11.66
C SER A 199 21.99 30.80 -10.80
N GLU A 200 20.74 31.19 -10.47
CA GLU A 200 19.80 30.41 -9.66
C GLU A 200 19.10 29.33 -10.48
N ASP A 201 18.59 29.66 -11.67
CA ASP A 201 18.01 28.68 -12.61
C ASP A 201 19.07 27.62 -12.98
N TRP A 202 20.30 28.05 -13.26
CA TRP A 202 21.40 27.13 -13.60
C TRP A 202 21.82 26.26 -12.41
N ALA A 203 21.74 26.75 -11.17
CA ALA A 203 21.95 25.93 -9.97
C ALA A 203 20.87 24.83 -9.77
N VAL A 204 19.75 24.90 -10.49
CA VAL A 204 18.77 23.81 -10.62
C VAL A 204 19.12 22.92 -11.81
N VAL A 205 19.23 23.48 -13.01
CA VAL A 205 19.42 22.73 -14.28
C VAL A 205 20.73 21.93 -14.30
N SER A 206 21.83 22.49 -13.76
CA SER A 206 23.13 21.81 -13.69
C SER A 206 23.13 20.51 -12.87
N LYS A 207 22.11 20.27 -12.02
CA LYS A 207 21.96 19.03 -11.24
C LYS A 207 21.61 17.80 -12.09
N ILE A 208 21.16 18.00 -13.34
CA ILE A 208 20.89 16.92 -14.30
C ILE A 208 21.91 16.84 -15.44
N CYS A 209 22.84 17.79 -15.54
CA CYS A 209 23.97 17.71 -16.46
C CYS A 209 24.89 16.53 -16.13
N ARG A 210 25.51 15.97 -17.16
CA ARG A 210 26.55 14.93 -17.10
C ARG A 210 27.95 15.53 -17.26
N ARG A 211 28.06 16.67 -17.94
CA ARG A 211 29.27 17.50 -18.10
C ARG A 211 28.94 18.98 -17.87
N LYS A 212 29.96 19.79 -17.63
CA LYS A 212 29.83 21.22 -17.33
C LYS A 212 29.17 22.01 -18.48
N ASP A 213 29.45 21.59 -19.71
CA ASP A 213 29.14 22.29 -20.96
C ASP A 213 28.16 21.49 -21.84
N ASP A 214 27.33 20.64 -21.20
CA ASP A 214 26.21 19.95 -21.86
C ASP A 214 25.19 20.97 -22.39
N THR A 215 24.74 20.77 -23.63
CA THR A 215 23.68 21.58 -24.27
C THR A 215 22.35 20.86 -24.17
N PHE A 216 21.26 21.60 -23.92
CA PHE A 216 19.90 21.06 -23.93
C PHE A 216 19.24 21.39 -25.26
N ILE A 217 18.65 20.39 -25.92
CA ILE A 217 17.84 20.58 -27.12
C ILE A 217 16.38 20.30 -26.75
N ILE A 218 15.50 21.24 -27.03
CA ILE A 218 14.06 21.12 -26.79
C ILE A 218 13.37 21.16 -28.15
N GLN A 219 12.57 20.14 -28.42
CA GLN A 219 11.78 19.98 -29.64
C GLN A 219 10.29 19.99 -29.28
N VAL A 220 9.49 20.79 -29.98
CA VAL A 220 8.03 20.88 -29.78
C VAL A 220 7.33 20.67 -31.12
N LYS A 221 6.27 19.85 -31.14
CA LYS A 221 5.47 19.59 -32.35
C LYS A 221 3.99 19.35 -32.04
N PRO A 222 3.06 19.62 -32.97
CA PRO A 222 1.66 19.26 -32.81
C PRO A 222 1.43 17.77 -32.55
N ALA A 223 0.44 17.47 -31.71
CA ALA A 223 0.07 16.11 -31.30
C ALA A 223 -1.45 15.93 -31.15
N GLY A 224 -2.23 16.68 -31.94
CA GLY A 224 -3.70 16.67 -31.93
C GLY A 224 -4.34 17.64 -30.94
N TYR A 225 -5.60 17.39 -30.58
CA TYR A 225 -6.45 18.30 -29.81
C TYR A 225 -7.17 17.58 -28.65
N VAL A 226 -7.70 18.36 -27.71
CA VAL A 226 -8.58 17.88 -26.63
C VAL A 226 -9.84 18.75 -26.61
N ASN A 227 -11.01 18.13 -26.76
CA ASN A 227 -12.31 18.80 -26.63
C ASN A 227 -12.63 19.05 -25.15
N THR A 228 -13.12 20.24 -24.82
CA THR A 228 -13.50 20.62 -23.44
C THR A 228 -15.02 20.72 -23.25
N GLN A 229 -15.77 20.82 -24.35
CA GLN A 229 -17.22 21.01 -24.39
C GLN A 229 -17.89 20.09 -25.44
N GLY A 230 -19.20 19.88 -25.32
CA GLY A 230 -19.99 19.04 -26.22
C GLY A 230 -19.75 17.53 -26.06
N ASP A 231 -20.40 16.73 -26.89
CA ASP A 231 -20.39 15.26 -26.77
C ASP A 231 -18.98 14.66 -26.98
N ALA A 232 -18.17 15.27 -27.85
CA ALA A 232 -16.77 14.90 -28.06
C ALA A 232 -15.88 15.10 -26.81
N ALA A 233 -16.35 15.84 -25.79
CA ALA A 233 -15.66 15.92 -24.50
C ALA A 233 -15.89 14.68 -23.61
N LEU A 234 -16.97 13.92 -23.87
CA LEU A 234 -17.39 12.74 -23.09
C LEU A 234 -16.70 11.45 -23.50
N GLU A 235 -16.20 11.35 -24.74
CA GLU A 235 -15.49 10.18 -25.26
C GLU A 235 -14.37 9.73 -24.30
N ASP A 236 -14.30 8.44 -23.97
CA ASP A 236 -13.44 7.93 -22.89
C ASP A 236 -11.95 8.35 -23.02
N SER A 237 -11.42 8.35 -24.24
CA SER A 237 -10.05 8.81 -24.54
C SER A 237 -9.87 10.31 -24.28
N ASN A 238 -10.79 11.13 -24.79
CA ASN A 238 -10.76 12.59 -24.60
C ASN A 238 -10.98 12.96 -23.13
N ARG A 239 -11.95 12.33 -22.46
CA ARG A 239 -12.30 12.52 -21.04
C ARG A 239 -11.10 12.30 -20.11
N LEU A 240 -10.30 11.26 -20.37
CA LEU A 240 -9.09 10.98 -19.62
C LEU A 240 -8.00 12.04 -19.85
N GLU A 241 -7.79 12.47 -21.10
CA GLU A 241 -6.78 13.50 -21.43
C GLU A 241 -7.20 14.90 -20.95
N LEU A 242 -8.50 15.24 -21.00
CA LEU A 242 -9.07 16.46 -20.40
C LEU A 242 -8.86 16.48 -18.87
N THR A 243 -9.10 15.34 -18.20
CA THR A 243 -8.84 15.20 -16.76
C THR A 243 -7.34 15.37 -16.45
N ARG A 244 -6.46 14.80 -17.28
CA ARG A 244 -5.00 14.99 -17.18
C ARG A 244 -4.60 16.45 -17.42
N CYS A 245 -5.20 17.15 -18.38
CA CYS A 245 -4.96 18.56 -18.65
C CYS A 245 -5.31 19.43 -17.42
N VAL A 246 -6.51 19.28 -16.84
CA VAL A 246 -6.91 20.01 -15.61
C VAL A 246 -6.00 19.67 -14.42
N GLU A 247 -5.59 18.40 -14.28
CA GLU A 247 -4.62 17.97 -13.27
C GLU A 247 -3.24 18.66 -13.45
N ILE A 248 -2.80 18.90 -14.69
CA ILE A 248 -1.55 19.60 -15.00
C ILE A 248 -1.67 21.12 -14.79
N VAL A 249 -2.73 21.77 -15.29
CA VAL A 249 -2.98 23.22 -15.10
C VAL A 249 -3.01 23.57 -13.62
N THR A 250 -3.77 22.81 -12.82
CA THR A 250 -3.86 22.99 -11.36
C THR A 250 -2.58 22.58 -10.61
N SER A 251 -1.57 22.01 -11.29
CA SER A 251 -0.26 21.67 -10.71
C SER A 251 0.85 22.70 -11.00
N GLN A 252 0.71 23.60 -11.97
CA GLN A 252 1.85 24.37 -12.48
C GLN A 252 2.57 25.19 -11.41
N MET A 253 1.81 25.83 -10.51
CA MET A 253 2.35 26.63 -9.41
C MET A 253 3.17 25.84 -8.38
N LEU A 254 3.13 24.50 -8.41
CA LEU A 254 3.95 23.64 -7.55
C LEU A 254 5.35 23.36 -8.11
N ASN A 255 5.60 23.66 -9.40
CA ASN A 255 6.86 23.34 -10.09
C ASN A 255 8.01 24.33 -9.75
N SER A 256 8.11 24.75 -8.49
CA SER A 256 9.13 25.65 -7.96
C SER A 256 10.09 24.96 -6.97
N SER A 257 11.12 25.68 -6.53
CA SER A 257 12.03 25.28 -5.45
C SER A 257 11.34 25.11 -4.09
N ASP A 258 10.12 25.59 -3.92
CA ASP A 258 9.41 25.64 -2.62
C ASP A 258 8.75 24.31 -2.23
N PHE A 259 8.80 23.30 -3.11
CA PHE A 259 8.12 22.02 -2.92
C PHE A 259 8.99 20.83 -3.36
N TYR A 260 9.12 19.81 -2.51
CA TYR A 260 9.49 18.48 -3.01
C TYR A 260 8.28 17.78 -3.64
N GLN A 261 8.45 17.20 -4.82
CA GLN A 261 7.39 16.49 -5.55
C GLN A 261 7.81 15.05 -5.89
N PHE A 262 6.94 14.08 -5.58
CA PHE A 262 7.18 12.66 -5.83
C PHE A 262 5.90 11.94 -6.27
N GLY A 263 5.75 11.73 -7.58
CA GLY A 263 4.50 11.21 -8.15
C GLY A 263 3.38 12.23 -7.97
N ASN A 264 2.28 11.84 -7.31
CA ASN A 264 1.19 12.76 -6.96
C ASN A 264 1.33 13.40 -5.56
N ALA A 265 2.41 13.13 -4.82
CA ALA A 265 2.62 13.68 -3.48
C ALA A 265 3.57 14.89 -3.49
N THR A 266 3.14 15.99 -2.87
CA THR A 266 3.86 17.27 -2.78
C THR A 266 4.10 17.64 -1.32
N PHE A 267 5.29 18.14 -0.99
CA PHE A 267 5.73 18.48 0.36
C PHE A 267 6.33 19.90 0.36
N PRO A 268 5.61 20.92 0.87
CA PRO A 268 6.11 22.30 0.94
C PRO A 268 7.32 22.41 1.87
N LEU A 269 8.37 23.13 1.46
CA LEU A 269 9.60 23.28 2.25
C LEU A 269 9.42 24.26 3.40
N ASN A 270 8.62 25.30 3.20
CA ASN A 270 8.27 26.33 4.20
C ASN A 270 7.45 25.80 5.39
N VAL A 271 6.92 24.58 5.32
CA VAL A 271 6.24 23.93 6.46
C VAL A 271 7.25 23.07 7.22
N HIS A 272 7.35 23.31 8.53
CA HIS A 272 8.21 22.55 9.43
C HIS A 272 7.79 21.07 9.54
N PRO A 273 8.72 20.16 9.88
CA PRO A 273 8.36 18.77 10.19
C PRO A 273 7.37 18.65 11.35
N ASN A 274 6.43 17.72 11.27
CA ASN A 274 5.46 17.43 12.35
C ASN A 274 6.15 16.81 13.58
N SER A 275 7.23 16.05 13.36
CA SER A 275 7.99 15.40 14.43
C SER A 275 9.34 14.89 13.92
N GLU A 276 10.32 14.81 14.81
CA GLU A 276 11.60 14.15 14.57
C GLU A 276 11.68 12.84 15.38
N PRO A 277 11.40 11.66 14.80
CA PRO A 277 11.33 10.41 15.56
C PRO A 277 12.69 9.84 15.98
N ASP A 278 13.79 10.19 15.29
CA ASP A 278 15.15 9.88 15.70
C ASP A 278 16.15 10.96 15.23
N GLY A 279 17.42 10.83 15.63
CA GLY A 279 18.48 11.79 15.28
C GLY A 279 18.78 11.88 13.78
N THR A 280 18.31 10.92 12.97
CA THR A 280 18.60 10.82 11.53
C THR A 280 17.43 11.17 10.62
N SER A 281 16.22 11.35 11.18
CA SER A 281 15.00 11.45 10.39
C SER A 281 13.99 12.47 10.93
N GLU A 282 13.18 12.98 10.01
CA GLU A 282 12.08 13.92 10.24
C GLU A 282 10.81 13.43 9.54
N ILE A 283 9.62 13.76 10.02
CA ILE A 283 8.35 13.47 9.36
C ILE A 283 7.75 14.77 8.85
N ARG A 284 7.75 14.97 7.53
CA ARG A 284 7.21 16.18 6.91
C ARG A 284 5.74 15.99 6.53
N PRO A 285 4.87 16.99 6.79
CA PRO A 285 3.55 17.07 6.19
C PRO A 285 3.64 17.40 4.70
N GLY A 286 2.60 17.04 3.98
CA GLY A 286 2.43 17.33 2.56
C GLY A 286 1.00 17.03 2.14
N PHE A 287 0.78 16.90 0.84
CA PHE A 287 -0.53 16.60 0.28
C PHE A 287 -0.42 15.82 -1.03
N ALA A 288 -1.54 15.30 -1.49
CA ALA A 288 -1.72 14.91 -2.88
C ALA A 288 -3.08 15.39 -3.36
N LYS A 289 -3.14 15.77 -4.63
CA LYS A 289 -4.40 16.11 -5.30
C LYS A 289 -4.71 15.14 -6.43
N VAL A 290 -5.98 15.07 -6.82
CA VAL A 290 -6.46 14.37 -8.01
C VAL A 290 -7.68 15.12 -8.55
N ALA A 291 -7.60 15.61 -9.78
CA ALA A 291 -8.77 16.01 -10.58
C ALA A 291 -9.54 14.79 -11.10
N ARG A 292 -10.87 14.89 -11.20
CA ARG A 292 -11.75 13.91 -11.86
C ARG A 292 -12.94 14.61 -12.50
N LEU A 293 -13.14 14.43 -13.81
CA LEU A 293 -14.43 14.71 -14.46
C LEU A 293 -15.44 13.62 -14.07
N VAL A 294 -16.65 14.00 -13.67
CA VAL A 294 -17.75 13.08 -13.35
C VAL A 294 -19.05 13.47 -14.03
N GLU A 295 -19.91 12.48 -14.14
CA GLU A 295 -21.28 12.61 -14.64
C GLU A 295 -22.12 13.37 -13.59
N GLY A 296 -22.39 14.64 -13.86
CA GLY A 296 -23.08 15.55 -12.95
C GLY A 296 -24.61 15.52 -13.10
N ARG A 297 -25.29 16.23 -12.21
CA ARG A 297 -26.76 16.13 -12.10
C ARG A 297 -27.46 16.84 -13.27
N GLY A 298 -28.20 16.07 -14.06
CA GLY A 298 -28.94 16.58 -15.23
C GLY A 298 -28.10 16.66 -16.51
N GLY A 299 -27.11 15.77 -16.69
CA GLY A 299 -26.36 15.65 -17.95
C GLY A 299 -25.30 16.74 -18.18
N ARG A 300 -24.94 17.50 -17.13
CA ARG A 300 -23.82 18.44 -17.16
C ARG A 300 -22.61 17.79 -16.51
N ASN A 301 -21.43 17.97 -17.10
CA ASN A 301 -20.20 17.44 -16.53
C ASN A 301 -19.75 18.31 -15.34
N GLU A 302 -19.39 17.66 -14.24
CA GLU A 302 -18.84 18.31 -13.04
C GLU A 302 -17.36 17.91 -12.92
N MET A 303 -16.45 18.87 -12.73
CA MET A 303 -15.03 18.59 -12.50
C MET A 303 -14.71 18.81 -11.03
N PHE A 304 -14.21 17.78 -10.35
CA PHE A 304 -13.84 17.84 -8.93
C PHE A 304 -12.34 17.70 -8.72
N ILE A 305 -11.75 18.58 -7.92
CA ILE A 305 -10.40 18.42 -7.37
C ILE A 305 -10.47 17.88 -5.94
N THR A 306 -9.95 16.67 -5.72
CA THR A 306 -9.82 16.05 -4.39
C THR A 306 -8.45 16.39 -3.80
N ILE A 307 -8.38 16.80 -2.52
CA ILE A 307 -7.12 17.17 -1.84
C ILE A 307 -6.99 16.39 -0.53
N ASP A 308 -5.94 15.57 -0.36
CA ASP A 308 -5.75 14.69 0.81
C ASP A 308 -4.36 14.88 1.44
N THR A 309 -4.32 15.12 2.76
CA THR A 309 -3.06 15.31 3.50
C THR A 309 -2.18 14.07 3.43
N LYS A 310 -0.88 14.25 3.24
CA LYS A 310 0.15 13.20 3.27
C LYS A 310 1.15 13.46 4.39
N LEU A 311 1.81 12.39 4.80
CA LEU A 311 2.98 12.40 5.67
C LEU A 311 4.01 11.51 5.02
N SER A 312 5.28 11.89 5.11
CA SER A 312 6.40 11.03 4.73
C SER A 312 7.57 11.28 5.67
N PRO A 313 8.29 10.23 6.10
CA PRO A 313 9.58 10.41 6.72
C PRO A 313 10.63 10.77 5.67
N PHE A 314 11.55 11.65 6.04
CA PHE A 314 12.71 12.07 5.26
C PHE A 314 13.97 11.89 6.10
N TYR A 315 15.11 11.73 5.42
CA TYR A 315 16.42 11.87 6.05
C TYR A 315 16.72 13.35 6.27
N LYS A 316 17.27 13.68 7.45
CA LYS A 316 17.69 15.04 7.80
C LYS A 316 18.90 15.49 6.99
N ASP A 317 19.02 16.80 6.79
CA ASP A 317 20.26 17.43 6.32
C ASP A 317 21.28 17.49 7.47
N ILE A 318 22.17 16.49 7.53
CA ILE A 318 23.21 16.33 8.55
C ILE A 318 24.49 15.75 7.93
N SER A 319 25.64 15.94 8.57
CA SER A 319 26.86 15.22 8.19
C SER A 319 26.71 13.70 8.30
N VAL A 320 27.47 12.96 7.51
CA VAL A 320 27.52 11.49 7.63
C VAL A 320 28.08 11.07 8.99
N LEU A 321 29.02 11.82 9.57
CA LEU A 321 29.47 11.59 10.95
C LEU A 321 28.34 11.71 11.97
N LYS A 322 27.50 12.76 11.90
CA LYS A 322 26.35 12.89 12.80
C LYS A 322 25.35 11.73 12.64
N PHE A 323 25.10 11.30 11.40
CA PHE A 323 24.28 10.12 11.14
C PHE A 323 24.88 8.86 11.78
N VAL A 324 26.20 8.66 11.67
CA VAL A 324 26.93 7.53 12.28
C VAL A 324 26.87 7.58 13.80
N CYS A 325 27.04 8.74 14.44
CA CYS A 325 26.85 8.90 15.90
C CYS A 325 25.46 8.46 16.35
N CYS A 326 24.40 8.93 15.67
CA CYS A 326 23.03 8.53 16.01
C CYS A 326 22.79 7.03 15.81
N LYS A 327 23.33 6.42 14.74
CA LYS A 327 23.22 4.96 14.53
C LYS A 327 24.05 4.14 15.51
N TYR A 328 25.15 4.67 16.05
CA TYR A 328 25.89 4.04 17.14
C TYR A 328 25.11 4.05 18.47
N GLN A 329 24.48 5.17 18.80
CA GLN A 329 23.62 5.31 19.98
C GLN A 329 22.37 4.41 19.90
N GLU A 330 21.80 4.23 18.70
CA GLU A 330 20.77 3.22 18.41
C GLU A 330 21.31 1.78 18.59
N PHE A 331 22.49 1.47 18.02
CA PHE A 331 23.11 0.14 18.09
C PHE A 331 23.46 -0.30 19.52
N ARG A 332 23.88 0.63 20.39
CA ARG A 332 24.11 0.37 21.83
C ARG A 332 22.84 0.35 22.68
N GLY A 333 21.65 0.58 22.09
CA GLY A 333 20.38 0.63 22.80
C GLY A 333 20.18 1.86 23.70
N MET A 334 21.07 2.86 23.60
CA MET A 334 21.10 4.02 24.50
C MET A 334 20.15 5.16 24.06
N GLY A 335 19.64 5.11 22.82
CA GLY A 335 18.75 6.11 22.21
C GLY A 335 17.33 6.22 22.78
N SER A 336 17.16 6.20 24.11
CA SER A 336 15.87 6.44 24.79
C SER A 336 15.96 7.36 26.03
N GLY A 337 17.15 7.71 26.52
CA GLY A 337 17.35 8.69 27.59
C GLY A 337 17.90 10.00 27.05
N GLY A 338 17.05 11.04 26.90
CA GLY A 338 17.53 12.30 26.29
C GLY A 338 16.55 13.48 26.18
N PHE A 339 15.37 13.46 26.80
CA PHE A 339 14.45 14.62 26.80
C PHE A 339 13.88 14.89 28.20
N GLY A 340 14.16 16.08 28.72
CA GLY A 340 13.68 16.54 30.02
C GLY A 340 12.24 17.04 29.95
N GLY A 341 11.31 16.30 30.54
CA GLY A 341 9.90 16.67 30.68
C GLY A 341 9.19 15.62 31.54
N GLY A 342 8.68 16.01 32.71
CA GLY A 342 8.27 15.08 33.75
C GLY A 342 7.08 14.19 33.36
N GLY A 343 7.28 12.86 33.33
CA GLY A 343 6.20 11.90 33.11
C GLY A 343 6.67 10.45 32.93
N ARG A 344 6.81 9.70 34.03
CA ARG A 344 7.08 8.24 33.98
C ARG A 344 5.87 7.47 33.45
N GLY A 345 5.79 7.31 32.13
CA GLY A 345 4.83 6.44 31.44
C GLY A 345 5.54 5.40 30.56
N GLY A 346 5.11 4.14 30.62
CA GLY A 346 5.75 3.05 29.86
C GLY A 346 5.39 3.04 28.38
N TYR A 347 6.35 3.38 27.50
CA TYR A 347 6.14 3.46 26.05
C TYR A 347 6.62 2.19 25.31
N GLY A 348 5.71 1.24 25.10
CA GLY A 348 5.94 0.12 24.19
C GLY A 348 5.72 0.53 22.73
N GLY A 349 6.79 0.56 21.93
CA GLY A 349 6.74 0.95 20.51
C GLY A 349 5.80 0.09 19.65
N ARG A 350 5.05 0.73 18.74
CA ARG A 350 4.13 0.05 17.82
C ARG A 350 4.55 0.26 16.35
N GLY A 351 5.52 -0.53 15.89
CA GLY A 351 5.66 -0.84 14.47
C GLY A 351 4.69 -1.95 14.04
N GLY A 352 4.28 -1.95 12.77
CA GLY A 352 3.59 -3.08 12.13
C GLY A 352 2.05 -3.08 12.16
N TYR A 353 1.47 -2.70 11.02
CA TYR A 353 0.24 -3.20 10.36
C TYR A 353 -1.02 -3.61 11.17
N GLY A 354 -2.17 -3.05 10.75
CA GLY A 354 -3.44 -3.80 10.68
C GLY A 354 -4.03 -4.33 11.99
N GLY A 355 -4.14 -3.48 13.03
CA GLY A 355 -4.71 -3.90 14.32
C GLY A 355 -5.49 -2.80 15.04
N GLY A 356 -6.80 -2.75 14.81
CA GLY A 356 -7.71 -1.95 15.64
C GLY A 356 -7.80 -2.52 17.07
N ARG A 357 -7.69 -1.67 18.09
CA ARG A 357 -8.06 -2.00 19.48
C ARG A 357 -8.64 -0.78 20.19
N SER A 358 -9.93 -0.88 20.47
CA SER A 358 -10.79 0.10 21.12
C SER A 358 -10.42 0.43 22.57
N ASP A 359 -10.90 1.60 22.97
CA ASP A 359 -10.72 2.31 24.23
C ASP A 359 -10.97 1.55 25.55
N SER A 360 -10.34 2.11 26.57
CA SER A 360 -10.74 2.15 27.99
C SER A 360 -10.84 3.63 28.37
N ARG A 361 -11.82 4.14 29.10
CA ARG A 361 -13.05 3.59 29.73
C ARG A 361 -14.02 4.77 29.85
N ASP A 362 -15.33 4.50 29.87
CA ASP A 362 -16.31 5.47 30.37
C ASP A 362 -16.96 4.98 31.67
N SER A 363 -17.43 5.98 32.42
CA SER A 363 -18.16 6.00 33.68
C SER A 363 -19.14 4.85 33.98
N ARG A 364 -19.15 4.46 35.27
CA ARG A 364 -20.38 4.09 36.00
C ARG A 364 -20.32 4.70 37.40
N GLY A 365 -21.42 5.27 37.86
CA GLY A 365 -21.70 5.57 39.27
C GLY A 365 -22.93 4.78 39.74
N GLY A 366 -23.22 4.80 41.05
CA GLY A 366 -24.47 4.21 41.55
C GLY A 366 -24.49 3.85 43.05
N TYR A 367 -24.91 4.81 43.88
CA TYR A 367 -25.63 4.68 45.16
C TYR A 367 -25.05 3.93 46.38
N GLY A 368 -25.35 4.49 47.57
CA GLY A 368 -25.10 3.93 48.91
C GLY A 368 -23.83 4.47 49.61
N GLY A 369 -23.84 4.91 50.87
CA GLY A 369 -24.97 5.22 51.76
C GLY A 369 -24.59 5.33 53.25
N TYR A 370 -24.78 6.53 53.85
CA TYR A 370 -24.78 6.86 55.29
C TYR A 370 -23.56 6.61 56.21
N ARG A 371 -23.27 7.62 57.04
CA ARG A 371 -22.65 7.59 58.41
C ARG A 371 -21.14 7.25 58.48
N SER A 372 -20.35 8.02 59.24
CA SER A 372 -20.00 7.86 60.69
C SER A 372 -19.08 6.63 60.89
N ASP A 373 -17.88 6.69 61.49
CA ASP A 373 -17.30 7.59 62.50
C ASP A 373 -15.79 7.85 62.25
N SER A 374 -15.23 9.04 62.54
CA SER A 374 -14.53 9.48 63.77
C SER A 374 -13.11 8.89 64.01
N ARG A 375 -12.20 9.76 64.52
CA ARG A 375 -10.87 9.46 65.13
C ARG A 375 -9.76 9.01 64.15
N ASP A 376 -8.48 9.36 64.35
CA ASP A 376 -7.86 10.25 65.36
C ASP A 376 -6.52 10.85 64.89
N SER A 377 -6.16 12.02 65.46
CA SER A 377 -4.78 12.51 65.76
C SER A 377 -3.67 12.59 64.66
N ARG A 378 -2.68 13.51 64.69
CA ARG A 378 -2.40 14.69 65.56
C ARG A 378 -1.35 15.62 64.92
N GLY A 379 -1.52 16.93 65.09
CA GLY A 379 -0.46 17.95 65.05
C GLY A 379 0.04 18.44 63.67
N SER A 380 0.68 19.61 63.55
CA SER A 380 0.78 20.72 64.52
C SER A 380 1.43 21.96 63.87
N TYR A 381 0.87 23.17 64.10
CA TYR A 381 1.40 24.54 63.83
C TYR A 381 2.05 24.83 62.44
N GLY A 382 1.85 25.94 61.73
CA GLY A 382 1.16 27.24 61.88
C GLY A 382 1.74 28.16 60.77
N GLY A 383 1.24 29.36 60.45
CA GLY A 383 0.05 30.10 60.88
C GLY A 383 0.24 31.62 60.65
N ARG A 384 -0.67 32.26 59.88
CA ARG A 384 -0.74 33.74 59.60
C ARG A 384 0.40 34.33 58.73
N SER A 385 0.23 35.44 58.01
CA SER A 385 -0.96 36.28 57.67
C SER A 385 -0.64 37.22 56.49
N ASP A 386 -1.69 37.71 55.80
CA ASP A 386 -1.96 39.05 55.21
C ASP A 386 -0.79 39.87 54.56
N SER A 387 -0.97 40.69 53.52
CA SER A 387 -2.12 41.53 53.12
C SER A 387 -2.01 41.96 51.63
N ARG A 388 -3.08 42.35 50.91
CA ARG A 388 -3.50 43.73 50.53
C ARG A 388 -2.36 44.71 50.17
N ASP A 389 -2.47 45.63 49.20
CA ASP A 389 -3.53 45.99 48.23
C ASP A 389 -2.95 46.94 47.15
N SER A 390 -3.76 47.36 46.16
CA SER A 390 -3.75 48.68 45.46
C SER A 390 -3.58 48.70 43.91
N ARG A 391 -3.91 49.85 43.31
CA ARG A 391 -4.23 50.08 41.88
C ARG A 391 -3.39 51.19 41.23
N GLY A 392 -3.29 51.18 39.90
CA GLY A 392 -2.91 52.33 39.06
C GLY A 392 -1.90 51.98 37.94
N GLY A 393 -1.97 52.44 36.69
CA GLY A 393 -3.09 53.08 35.98
C GLY A 393 -2.86 54.54 35.52
N ARG A 394 -2.33 54.73 34.29
CA ARG A 394 -2.59 55.86 33.36
C ARG A 394 -1.88 55.71 32.01
N ASP A 395 -2.29 56.56 31.05
CA ASP A 395 -2.07 56.47 29.60
C ASP A 395 -1.04 57.49 29.05
N TYR A 396 -0.52 57.24 27.83
CA TYR A 396 -0.17 58.16 26.73
C TYR A 396 0.11 57.25 25.48
N ARG A 397 -0.41 57.45 24.26
CA ARG A 397 -0.07 58.45 23.20
C ARG A 397 1.45 58.61 22.95
N ASP A 398 1.98 58.67 21.72
CA ASP A 398 1.31 58.70 20.40
C ASP A 398 2.19 58.16 19.24
N GLU A 399 1.52 57.93 18.10
CA GLU A 399 1.94 57.97 16.69
C GLU A 399 3.37 57.62 16.13
N SER A 400 3.31 56.89 15.00
CA SER A 400 3.99 57.20 13.71
C SER A 400 5.35 56.58 13.28
N ARG A 401 5.34 56.11 12.01
CA ARG A 401 6.43 55.79 11.04
C ARG A 401 7.23 54.47 11.20
N GLY A 402 7.30 53.70 10.09
CA GLY A 402 8.40 52.75 9.84
C GLY A 402 8.04 51.41 9.18
N ARG A 403 7.78 51.38 7.86
CA ARG A 403 7.95 50.11 7.08
C ARG A 403 9.44 49.84 6.93
N ARG A 404 9.89 48.61 7.24
CA ARG A 404 11.03 47.97 6.58
C ARG A 404 10.96 46.45 6.70
N ASP A 405 11.45 45.79 5.67
CA ASP A 405 11.42 44.34 5.51
C ASP A 405 12.45 43.65 6.40
N SER A 406 12.20 42.38 6.77
CA SER A 406 13.16 41.58 7.54
C SER A 406 13.26 40.16 6.99
N TYR A 407 14.30 39.93 6.21
CA TYR A 407 14.94 38.62 6.07
C TYR A 407 16.08 38.54 7.10
N ASP A 408 15.88 37.86 8.23
CA ASP A 408 16.97 37.06 8.83
C ASP A 408 16.41 35.95 9.73
N SER A 409 16.71 34.70 9.41
CA SER A 409 16.32 33.53 10.20
C SER A 409 17.45 33.15 11.16
N ARG A 410 17.70 34.01 12.15
CA ARG A 410 18.78 33.88 13.14
C ARG A 410 18.36 34.16 14.58
N ASP A 411 17.54 33.29 15.17
CA ASP A 411 17.85 32.87 16.55
C ASP A 411 17.39 31.43 16.86
N SER A 412 18.33 30.64 17.34
CA SER A 412 18.12 29.43 18.15
C SER A 412 19.39 29.10 18.96
N ARG A 413 20.10 30.13 19.45
CA ARG A 413 21.42 29.98 20.12
C ARG A 413 21.52 30.73 21.45
N ARG A 414 20.76 30.27 22.46
CA ARG A 414 21.06 30.51 23.88
C ARG A 414 20.91 29.24 24.71
N GLY A 415 22.03 28.67 25.15
CA GLY A 415 22.05 27.45 25.97
C GLY A 415 23.46 26.93 26.25
N SER A 416 24.12 27.51 27.26
CA SER A 416 25.40 27.09 27.88
C SER A 416 26.67 27.05 27.00
N SER A 417 27.79 27.46 27.61
CA SER A 417 29.11 27.50 26.98
C SER A 417 29.79 26.13 26.95
N GLY A 418 30.36 25.77 25.80
CA GLY A 418 31.18 24.58 25.56
C GLY A 418 31.66 24.60 24.10
N ASP A 419 32.84 24.05 23.82
CA ASP A 419 33.56 24.28 22.56
C ASP A 419 32.80 23.79 21.31
N TYR A 420 32.47 24.71 20.40
CA TYR A 420 31.78 24.42 19.14
C TYR A 420 32.66 24.71 17.91
N ASP A 421 33.27 23.66 17.36
CA ASP A 421 34.05 23.59 16.09
C ASP A 421 33.18 23.82 14.82
N GLY A 422 32.02 24.46 14.95
CA GLY A 422 31.06 24.71 13.86
C GLY A 422 30.37 23.47 13.27
N THR A 423 30.72 22.26 13.71
CA THR A 423 30.20 20.96 13.24
C THR A 423 28.85 20.60 13.87
N ASP A 424 28.13 19.65 13.26
CA ASP A 424 26.88 19.09 13.79
C ASP A 424 27.06 17.78 14.60
N TYR A 425 28.32 17.32 14.74
CA TYR A 425 28.72 16.10 15.46
C TYR A 425 29.72 16.40 16.60
N SER A 426 29.72 15.55 17.63
CA SER A 426 30.72 15.57 18.70
C SER A 426 31.96 14.80 18.24
N ALA A 427 33.14 15.43 18.30
CA ALA A 427 34.40 14.77 17.95
C ALA A 427 34.72 13.60 18.92
N GLN A 428 34.33 13.72 20.19
CA GLN A 428 34.56 12.68 21.20
C GLN A 428 33.75 11.41 20.89
N ASP A 429 32.46 11.56 20.52
CA ASP A 429 31.59 10.46 20.09
C ASP A 429 32.19 9.74 18.87
N VAL A 430 32.70 10.49 17.89
CA VAL A 430 33.30 9.92 16.67
C VAL A 430 34.58 9.15 17.00
N THR A 431 35.45 9.65 17.88
CA THR A 431 36.64 8.92 18.34
C THR A 431 36.31 7.67 19.18
N GLU A 432 35.19 7.65 19.94
CA GLU A 432 34.73 6.40 20.58
C GLU A 432 34.29 5.37 19.53
N ILE A 433 33.56 5.82 18.50
CA ILE A 433 33.09 4.97 17.40
C ILE A 433 34.25 4.41 16.59
N GLU A 434 35.24 5.22 16.26
CA GLU A 434 36.46 4.82 15.55
C GLU A 434 37.17 3.69 16.32
N LYS A 435 37.46 3.90 17.61
CA LYS A 435 38.04 2.87 18.50
C LYS A 435 37.18 1.62 18.59
N PHE A 436 35.85 1.74 18.66
CA PHE A 436 34.94 0.61 18.69
C PHE A 436 34.97 -0.21 17.39
N VAL A 437 35.08 0.45 16.23
CA VAL A 437 35.18 -0.23 14.94
C VAL A 437 36.52 -0.95 14.81
N SER A 438 37.64 -0.29 15.12
CA SER A 438 38.97 -0.91 15.10
C SER A 438 39.07 -2.13 16.02
N ASN A 439 38.36 -2.14 17.15
CA ASN A 439 38.29 -3.26 18.09
C ASN A 439 37.25 -4.34 17.70
N GLY A 440 37.09 -4.62 16.40
CA GLY A 440 36.26 -5.72 15.89
C GLY A 440 34.76 -5.38 15.70
N GLY A 441 34.43 -4.10 15.48
CA GLY A 441 33.05 -3.60 15.38
C GLY A 441 32.25 -4.01 14.13
N HIS A 442 32.62 -5.07 13.41
CA HIS A 442 32.07 -5.51 12.11
C HIS A 442 30.52 -5.51 12.04
N LYS A 443 29.84 -5.95 13.11
CA LYS A 443 28.36 -5.96 13.19
C LYS A 443 27.76 -4.55 13.08
N PHE A 444 28.45 -3.54 13.62
CA PHE A 444 28.05 -2.14 13.48
C PHE A 444 28.35 -1.61 12.07
N VAL A 445 29.50 -1.96 11.47
CA VAL A 445 29.80 -1.55 10.08
C VAL A 445 28.80 -2.12 9.08
N SER A 446 28.37 -3.38 9.26
CA SER A 446 27.27 -3.98 8.49
C SER A 446 25.92 -3.26 8.71
N THR A 447 25.66 -2.78 9.93
CA THR A 447 24.48 -1.93 10.22
C THR A 447 24.57 -0.59 9.49
N LEU A 448 25.76 0.04 9.45
CA LEU A 448 26.01 1.29 8.72
C LEU A 448 25.89 1.12 7.20
N ASP A 449 26.40 0.03 6.60
CA ASP A 449 26.20 -0.26 5.17
C ASP A 449 24.70 -0.28 4.84
N ASN A 450 23.93 -1.09 5.56
CA ASN A 450 22.49 -1.21 5.33
C ASN A 450 21.73 0.11 5.53
N ALA A 451 22.16 0.96 6.47
CA ALA A 451 21.57 2.28 6.69
C ALA A 451 21.90 3.28 5.55
N LEU A 452 23.19 3.49 5.26
CA LEU A 452 23.70 4.52 4.34
C LEU A 452 23.52 4.17 2.86
N LYS A 453 23.52 2.88 2.50
CA LYS A 453 23.49 2.40 1.11
C LYS A 453 22.24 2.84 0.36
N GLY A 454 22.46 3.49 -0.79
CA GLY A 454 21.44 4.10 -1.63
C GLY A 454 21.12 5.55 -1.31
N LEU A 455 21.68 6.14 -0.24
CA LEU A 455 21.57 7.58 0.01
C LEU A 455 22.41 8.38 -0.99
N PHE A 456 21.96 9.58 -1.28
CA PHE A 456 22.71 10.63 -1.97
C PHE A 456 23.35 11.55 -0.92
N VAL A 457 24.62 11.86 -1.11
CA VAL A 457 25.43 12.74 -0.28
C VAL A 457 26.15 13.78 -1.14
N MET A 458 26.40 14.96 -0.56
CA MET A 458 27.19 16.03 -1.14
C MET A 458 28.59 16.02 -0.50
N PRO A 459 29.68 15.91 -1.29
CA PRO A 459 31.03 16.05 -0.76
C PRO A 459 31.35 17.52 -0.43
N THR A 460 31.64 17.80 0.84
CA THR A 460 31.81 19.18 1.36
C THR A 460 33.11 19.85 0.92
N HIS A 461 34.10 19.06 0.47
CA HIS A 461 35.38 19.54 -0.05
C HIS A 461 35.27 20.11 -1.48
N LEU A 462 34.32 19.63 -2.29
CA LEU A 462 34.15 20.03 -3.69
C LEU A 462 33.35 21.33 -3.84
N LYS A 463 33.88 22.41 -3.27
CA LYS A 463 33.33 23.76 -3.41
C LYS A 463 33.15 24.10 -4.91
N ASN A 464 32.01 24.67 -5.26
CA ASN A 464 31.61 25.06 -6.63
C ASN A 464 31.27 23.92 -7.61
N THR A 465 31.05 22.67 -7.17
CA THR A 465 30.46 21.63 -8.04
C THR A 465 29.11 21.12 -7.53
N ALA A 466 28.17 20.87 -8.44
CA ALA A 466 26.88 20.23 -8.13
C ALA A 466 27.00 18.70 -7.90
N SER A 467 28.13 18.25 -7.34
CA SER A 467 28.50 16.84 -7.25
C SER A 467 27.68 16.08 -6.21
N GLN A 468 26.55 15.52 -6.62
CA GLN A 468 25.87 14.47 -5.85
C GLN A 468 26.57 13.11 -6.03
N VAL A 469 26.80 12.41 -4.92
CA VAL A 469 27.39 11.07 -4.85
C VAL A 469 26.37 10.11 -4.25
N ARG A 470 26.13 8.96 -4.88
CA ARG A 470 25.25 7.92 -4.33
C ARG A 470 26.08 6.87 -3.61
N ILE A 471 25.83 6.69 -2.32
CA ILE A 471 26.45 5.62 -1.53
C ILE A 471 26.02 4.27 -2.10
N THR A 472 27.00 3.45 -2.46
CA THR A 472 26.82 2.05 -2.90
C THR A 472 27.17 1.04 -1.82
N GLY A 473 27.91 1.48 -0.79
CA GLY A 473 28.12 0.77 0.45
C GLY A 473 29.17 1.43 1.34
N VAL A 474 29.61 0.70 2.37
CA VAL A 474 30.74 1.03 3.25
C VAL A 474 31.84 -0.04 3.07
N ARG A 475 33.11 0.30 3.35
CA ARG A 475 34.26 -0.62 3.40
C ARG A 475 34.89 -0.54 4.78
N GLU A 476 35.32 -1.67 5.33
CA GLU A 476 36.02 -1.72 6.63
C GLU A 476 37.44 -1.16 6.53
N ASN A 477 38.00 -1.07 5.32
CA ASN A 477 39.23 -0.34 5.03
C ASN A 477 39.11 1.16 5.38
N THR A 478 40.23 1.72 5.83
CA THR A 478 40.33 3.07 6.42
C THR A 478 41.05 4.03 5.46
N ALA A 479 41.10 5.32 5.79
CA ALA A 479 41.74 6.32 4.92
C ALA A 479 43.26 6.07 4.77
N ASN A 480 43.90 5.54 5.81
CA ASN A 480 45.34 5.26 5.83
C ASN A 480 45.70 3.97 5.07
N ASN A 481 44.87 2.93 5.14
CA ASN A 481 45.15 1.63 4.49
C ASN A 481 44.53 1.46 3.09
N THR A 482 43.53 2.28 2.72
CA THR A 482 42.97 2.26 1.35
C THR A 482 43.88 3.02 0.40
N ARG A 483 44.31 2.37 -0.68
CA ARG A 483 45.21 2.92 -1.69
C ARG A 483 44.60 2.87 -3.09
N PHE A 484 45.00 3.81 -3.95
CA PHE A 484 44.63 3.84 -5.37
C PHE A 484 45.69 4.52 -6.23
N VAL A 485 45.65 4.28 -7.55
CA VAL A 485 46.57 4.90 -8.50
C VAL A 485 46.10 6.33 -8.81
N LYS A 486 46.91 7.30 -8.42
CA LYS A 486 46.82 8.70 -8.84
C LYS A 486 47.67 8.88 -10.10
N LYS A 487 47.07 9.46 -11.15
CA LYS A 487 47.81 9.94 -12.32
C LYS A 487 47.98 11.45 -12.15
N ASP A 488 49.23 11.91 -12.13
CA ASP A 488 49.59 13.33 -12.14
C ASP A 488 50.65 13.60 -13.22
N GLU A 489 51.09 14.85 -13.35
CA GLU A 489 52.06 15.27 -14.39
C GLU A 489 53.42 14.57 -14.29
N LYS A 490 53.70 13.85 -13.19
CA LYS A 490 54.94 13.09 -12.96
C LYS A 490 54.76 11.59 -13.19
N GLY A 491 53.57 11.13 -13.57
CA GLY A 491 53.28 9.75 -13.94
C GLY A 491 52.15 9.10 -13.14
N GLU A 492 52.22 7.78 -12.99
CA GLU A 492 51.27 7.00 -12.19
C GLU A 492 51.93 6.60 -10.86
N ARG A 493 51.34 7.01 -9.73
CA ARG A 493 51.80 6.64 -8.38
C ARG A 493 50.65 6.16 -7.51
N GLU A 494 50.94 5.21 -6.64
CA GLU A 494 49.97 4.78 -5.63
C GLU A 494 49.97 5.74 -4.44
N ILE A 495 48.78 6.20 -4.04
CA ILE A 495 48.56 7.11 -2.92
C ILE A 495 47.50 6.55 -1.97
N SER A 496 47.60 6.82 -0.67
CA SER A 496 46.51 6.50 0.26
C SER A 496 45.36 7.51 0.12
N VAL A 497 44.17 7.14 0.61
CA VAL A 497 43.03 8.09 0.66
C VAL A 497 43.34 9.26 1.60
N TYR A 498 44.04 9.04 2.72
CA TYR A 498 44.48 10.12 3.61
C TYR A 498 45.45 11.09 2.90
N ASP A 499 46.52 10.56 2.30
CA ASP A 499 47.55 11.37 1.63
C ASP A 499 46.96 12.15 0.45
N TYR A 500 46.01 11.56 -0.29
CA TYR A 500 45.30 12.24 -1.37
C TYR A 500 44.47 13.44 -0.88
N PHE A 501 43.74 13.30 0.22
CA PHE A 501 42.95 14.40 0.80
C PHE A 501 43.83 15.50 1.40
N TYR A 502 45.01 15.14 1.91
CA TYR A 502 46.01 16.08 2.40
C TYR A 502 46.69 16.82 1.24
N GLU A 503 47.18 16.13 0.20
CA GLU A 503 47.85 16.73 -0.96
C GLU A 503 46.93 17.65 -1.80
N GLU A 504 45.76 17.18 -2.21
CA GLU A 504 44.94 17.87 -3.23
C GLU A 504 43.96 18.90 -2.65
N TYR A 505 43.46 18.67 -1.43
CA TYR A 505 42.44 19.52 -0.82
C TYR A 505 42.95 20.28 0.41
N ASN A 506 44.19 20.04 0.84
CA ASN A 506 44.75 20.53 2.11
C ASN A 506 43.86 20.16 3.31
N ILE A 507 43.28 18.95 3.29
CA ILE A 507 42.41 18.43 4.36
C ILE A 507 43.17 17.37 5.14
N LYS A 508 43.62 17.72 6.34
CA LYS A 508 44.08 16.75 7.33
C LYS A 508 42.87 16.10 7.98
N LEU A 509 42.61 14.83 7.64
CA LEU A 509 41.46 14.08 8.19
C LEU A 509 41.59 13.97 9.72
N LYS A 510 40.48 14.21 10.42
CA LYS A 510 40.37 14.12 11.88
C LYS A 510 40.15 12.67 12.35
N PHE A 511 39.50 11.85 11.53
CA PHE A 511 39.11 10.47 11.86
C PHE A 511 39.52 9.50 10.74
N PRO A 512 40.83 9.26 10.55
CA PRO A 512 41.34 8.52 9.40
C PRO A 512 41.18 7.00 9.52
N GLU A 513 40.88 6.45 10.72
CA GLU A 513 40.67 5.01 10.94
C GLU A 513 39.19 4.60 10.87
N LEU A 514 38.29 5.53 10.51
CA LEU A 514 36.91 5.19 10.20
C LEU A 514 36.77 4.44 8.86
N PRO A 515 35.77 3.53 8.76
CA PRO A 515 35.34 2.92 7.50
C PRO A 515 35.07 3.95 6.39
N LEU A 516 35.52 3.65 5.17
CA LEU A 516 35.26 4.53 4.02
C LEU A 516 33.89 4.28 3.39
N VAL A 517 33.23 5.37 2.97
CA VAL A 517 32.02 5.34 2.14
C VAL A 517 32.42 5.15 0.68
N VAL A 518 31.76 4.23 -0.04
CA VAL A 518 32.07 3.95 -1.46
C VAL A 518 30.90 4.20 -2.41
N SER A 519 31.23 4.79 -3.55
CA SER A 519 30.32 5.00 -4.69
C SER A 519 30.91 4.35 -5.94
N LYS A 520 30.23 3.34 -6.51
CA LYS A 520 30.61 2.79 -7.82
C LYS A 520 30.28 3.76 -8.96
N ARG A 521 31.27 4.03 -9.82
CA ARG A 521 31.11 4.72 -11.11
C ARG A 521 31.63 3.78 -12.20
N PHE A 522 30.71 3.20 -12.98
CA PHE A 522 30.99 2.10 -13.91
C PHE A 522 31.74 0.95 -13.21
N LYS A 523 32.94 0.57 -13.67
CA LYS A 523 33.75 -0.52 -13.08
C LYS A 523 34.58 -0.09 -11.85
N HIS A 524 34.66 1.21 -11.52
CA HIS A 524 35.53 1.74 -10.47
C HIS A 524 34.77 2.02 -9.16
N GLU A 525 35.38 1.73 -8.00
CA GLU A 525 34.92 2.26 -6.71
C GLU A 525 35.59 3.60 -6.43
N CYS A 526 34.82 4.63 -6.08
CA CYS A 526 35.34 5.89 -5.55
C CYS A 526 35.17 5.90 -4.02
N PHE A 527 36.25 6.17 -3.29
CA PHE A 527 36.31 6.16 -1.83
C PHE A 527 36.17 7.57 -1.25
N TYR A 528 35.45 7.69 -0.13
CA TYR A 528 35.18 8.96 0.54
C TYR A 528 35.29 8.80 2.06
N PRO A 529 36.12 9.59 2.76
CA PRO A 529 36.07 9.72 4.22
C PRO A 529 34.69 10.21 4.69
N MET A 530 34.21 9.71 5.83
CA MET A 530 32.88 10.07 6.34
C MET A 530 32.78 11.55 6.77
N GLU A 531 33.89 12.19 7.14
CA GLU A 531 33.94 13.59 7.55
C GLU A 531 33.67 14.60 6.42
N VAL A 532 33.96 14.24 5.15
CA VAL A 532 33.79 15.14 4.00
C VAL A 532 32.43 14.99 3.30
N LEU A 533 31.42 14.43 3.97
CA LEU A 533 30.12 14.10 3.37
C LEU A 533 28.92 14.63 4.19
N ARG A 534 27.93 15.21 3.50
CA ARG A 534 26.63 15.63 4.05
C ARG A 534 25.46 14.97 3.32
N ILE A 535 24.41 14.57 4.04
CA ILE A 535 23.22 13.93 3.46
C ILE A 535 22.37 14.96 2.72
N ILE A 536 22.05 14.71 1.45
CA ILE A 536 21.24 15.65 0.66
C ILE A 536 19.77 15.62 1.15
N PRO A 537 19.14 16.76 1.45
CA PRO A 537 17.74 16.80 1.90
C PRO A 537 16.75 16.37 0.81
N GLY A 538 15.49 16.13 1.21
CA GLY A 538 14.42 15.69 0.30
C GLY A 538 14.44 14.19 -0.05
N GLN A 539 15.31 13.39 0.59
CA GLN A 539 15.31 11.93 0.44
C GLN A 539 14.28 11.29 1.39
N ARG A 540 13.25 10.62 0.86
CA ARG A 540 12.26 9.92 1.69
C ARG A 540 12.81 8.59 2.22
N ILE A 541 12.45 8.26 3.45
CA ILE A 541 12.73 6.94 4.03
C ILE A 541 11.68 5.95 3.52
N LYS A 542 12.09 5.01 2.66
CA LYS A 542 11.20 3.94 2.16
C LYS A 542 10.79 3.01 3.30
N VAL A 543 9.60 2.40 3.20
CA VAL A 543 9.02 1.53 4.25
C VAL A 543 9.99 0.43 4.71
N GLN A 544 10.74 -0.16 3.77
CA GLN A 544 11.74 -1.20 4.04
C GLN A 544 12.97 -0.69 4.85
N LYS A 545 13.18 0.61 4.96
CA LYS A 545 14.25 1.27 5.73
C LYS A 545 13.73 2.03 6.97
N MET A 546 12.42 2.04 7.25
CA MET A 546 11.88 2.73 8.42
C MET A 546 12.17 1.92 9.69
N THR A 547 12.88 2.52 10.65
CA THR A 547 13.05 1.97 12.01
C THR A 547 11.70 1.78 12.71
N ALA A 548 11.64 0.94 13.74
CA ALA A 548 10.41 0.76 14.53
C ALA A 548 9.89 2.10 15.11
N THR A 549 10.80 3.02 15.45
CA THR A 549 10.51 4.38 15.93
C THR A 549 9.88 5.24 14.83
N VAL A 550 10.48 5.28 13.63
CA VAL A 550 9.92 5.98 12.46
C VAL A 550 8.55 5.41 12.09
N GLN A 551 8.39 4.08 12.05
CA GLN A 551 7.10 3.43 11.79
C GLN A 551 6.06 3.85 12.83
N SER A 552 6.39 3.81 14.13
CA SER A 552 5.46 4.17 15.21
C SER A 552 5.10 5.65 15.22
N ALA A 553 5.99 6.54 14.77
CA ALA A 553 5.68 7.96 14.62
C ALA A 553 4.86 8.25 13.35
N MET A 554 5.03 7.45 12.29
CA MET A 554 4.14 7.44 11.11
C MET A 554 2.75 6.84 11.41
N THR A 555 2.58 6.08 12.50
CA THR A 555 1.30 5.44 12.88
C THR A 555 0.90 5.73 14.33
N GLY A 556 0.40 6.94 14.59
CA GLY A 556 -0.11 7.31 15.91
C GLY A 556 -0.25 8.81 16.06
N ARG A 557 0.64 9.43 16.85
CA ARG A 557 0.61 10.85 17.24
C ARG A 557 0.44 11.83 16.07
N ASN A 558 1.01 11.53 14.90
CA ASN A 558 0.96 12.41 13.73
C ASN A 558 -0.28 12.24 12.84
N ALA A 559 -1.20 11.31 13.13
CA ALA A 559 -2.37 11.07 12.27
C ALA A 559 -3.39 12.21 12.40
N SER A 560 -3.62 12.95 11.32
CA SER A 560 -4.52 14.11 11.31
C SER A 560 -5.95 13.73 11.71
N MET A 561 -6.45 14.39 12.77
CA MET A 561 -7.82 14.25 13.25
C MET A 561 -8.80 14.94 12.28
N PRO A 562 -10.08 14.53 12.19
CA PRO A 562 -11.02 15.03 11.18
C PRO A 562 -11.08 16.55 11.06
N ARG A 563 -11.19 17.28 12.20
CA ARG A 563 -11.19 18.74 12.21
C ARG A 563 -9.88 19.32 11.65
N GLN A 564 -8.74 18.86 12.18
CA GLN A 564 -7.40 19.26 11.74
C GLN A 564 -7.15 18.94 10.26
N HIS A 565 -7.72 17.85 9.74
CA HIS A 565 -7.60 17.47 8.34
C HIS A 565 -8.35 18.44 7.42
N VAL A 566 -9.56 18.88 7.80
CA VAL A 566 -10.30 19.92 7.06
C VAL A 566 -9.55 21.26 7.10
N GLU A 567 -9.03 21.66 8.27
CA GLU A 567 -8.20 22.87 8.43
C GLU A 567 -6.94 22.81 7.54
N LEU A 568 -6.21 21.68 7.55
CA LEU A 568 -5.03 21.48 6.68
C LEU A 568 -5.38 21.52 5.18
N VAL A 569 -6.49 20.88 4.77
CA VAL A 569 -6.92 20.85 3.36
C VAL A 569 -7.28 22.26 2.84
N GLN A 570 -7.87 23.12 3.68
CA GLN A 570 -8.09 24.53 3.35
C GLN A 570 -6.76 25.28 3.14
N ASN A 571 -5.81 25.15 4.07
CA ASN A 571 -4.50 25.79 3.94
C ASN A 571 -3.74 25.31 2.68
N ILE A 572 -3.85 24.02 2.32
CA ILE A 572 -3.28 23.48 1.07
C ILE A 572 -3.92 24.15 -0.17
N LEU A 573 -5.24 24.32 -0.19
CA LEU A 573 -5.97 24.96 -1.29
C LEU A 573 -5.59 26.43 -1.46
N HIS A 574 -5.45 27.17 -0.36
CA HIS A 574 -5.15 28.59 -0.34
C HIS A 574 -3.65 28.88 -0.55
N ASP A 575 -2.76 28.29 0.26
CA ASP A 575 -1.35 28.71 0.36
C ASP A 575 -0.45 27.97 -0.62
N SER A 576 -0.68 26.65 -0.80
CA SER A 576 0.16 25.80 -1.65
C SER A 576 -0.31 25.78 -3.10
N LEU A 577 -1.60 25.52 -3.33
CA LEU A 577 -2.18 25.41 -4.68
C LEU A 577 -2.67 26.74 -5.25
N LYS A 578 -2.99 27.71 -4.38
CA LYS A 578 -3.44 29.06 -4.72
C LYS A 578 -4.61 29.09 -5.71
N LEU A 579 -5.52 28.11 -5.64
CA LEU A 579 -6.55 27.86 -6.69
C LEU A 579 -7.49 29.06 -6.96
N GLN A 580 -7.66 29.97 -5.99
CA GLN A 580 -8.41 31.22 -6.17
C GLN A 580 -7.68 32.29 -7.00
N LYS A 581 -6.36 32.21 -7.11
CA LYS A 581 -5.45 33.19 -7.71
C LYS A 581 -4.33 32.47 -8.49
N ASN A 582 -4.72 31.47 -9.27
CA ASN A 582 -3.80 30.66 -10.07
C ASN A 582 -3.84 31.16 -11.53
N PRO A 583 -2.77 31.81 -12.04
CA PRO A 583 -2.81 32.44 -13.35
C PRO A 583 -2.82 31.44 -14.52
N PHE A 584 -2.41 30.18 -14.28
CA PHE A 584 -2.56 29.10 -15.26
C PHE A 584 -4.02 28.66 -15.36
N MET A 585 -4.77 28.63 -14.25
CA MET A 585 -6.22 28.37 -14.30
C MET A 585 -6.96 29.49 -15.04
N GLU A 586 -6.61 30.75 -14.78
CA GLU A 586 -7.15 31.91 -15.49
C GLU A 586 -6.88 31.86 -17.00
N ALA A 587 -5.64 31.61 -17.40
CA ALA A 587 -5.22 31.48 -18.81
C ALA A 587 -5.88 30.32 -19.57
N PHE A 588 -6.39 29.29 -18.86
CA PHE A 588 -7.12 28.17 -19.44
C PHE A 588 -8.65 28.28 -19.26
N GLY A 589 -9.16 29.34 -18.65
CA GLY A 589 -10.60 29.52 -18.42
C GLY A 589 -11.20 28.62 -17.32
N ILE A 590 -10.37 28.06 -16.44
CA ILE A 590 -10.79 27.22 -15.32
C ILE A 590 -11.01 28.10 -14.09
N GLN A 591 -12.16 27.94 -13.40
CA GLN A 591 -12.46 28.71 -12.19
C GLN A 591 -12.84 27.79 -11.01
N LEU A 592 -12.33 28.07 -9.82
CA LEU A 592 -12.79 27.42 -8.59
C LEU A 592 -14.18 27.96 -8.22
N GLU A 593 -15.20 27.10 -8.17
CA GLU A 593 -16.57 27.57 -7.86
C GLU A 593 -16.74 28.01 -6.40
N SER A 594 -16.05 27.32 -5.50
CA SER A 594 -16.18 27.53 -4.06
C SER A 594 -14.93 27.03 -3.32
N THR A 595 -14.52 27.77 -2.28
CA THR A 595 -13.57 27.28 -1.28
C THR A 595 -14.24 26.46 -0.18
N ARG A 596 -15.57 26.38 -0.15
CA ARG A 596 -16.27 25.42 0.71
C ARG A 596 -16.15 24.03 0.08
N PRO A 597 -15.75 22.99 0.84
CA PRO A 597 -15.69 21.64 0.29
C PRO A 597 -17.10 21.14 -0.08
N VAL A 598 -17.18 20.15 -0.98
CA VAL A 598 -18.46 19.58 -1.43
C VAL A 598 -19.27 19.04 -0.24
N GLN A 599 -20.50 19.53 -0.10
CA GLN A 599 -21.45 19.14 0.95
C GLN A 599 -22.61 18.34 0.34
N LEU A 600 -23.02 17.26 1.02
CA LEU A 600 -24.09 16.38 0.54
C LEU A 600 -24.70 15.57 1.69
N LYS A 601 -25.81 14.87 1.40
CA LYS A 601 -26.43 13.91 2.31
C LYS A 601 -25.92 12.50 2.05
N ALA A 602 -25.29 11.91 3.07
CA ALA A 602 -24.92 10.51 3.10
C ALA A 602 -26.01 9.66 3.77
N LYS A 603 -26.18 8.41 3.31
CA LYS A 603 -27.06 7.41 3.90
C LYS A 603 -26.38 6.77 5.12
N LEU A 604 -27.17 6.42 6.13
CA LEU A 604 -26.73 5.65 7.30
C LEU A 604 -27.29 4.23 7.23
N LEU A 605 -26.46 3.29 6.79
CA LEU A 605 -26.84 1.89 6.63
C LEU A 605 -26.98 1.18 7.99
N PRO A 606 -27.96 0.27 8.16
CA PRO A 606 -28.05 -0.57 9.35
C PRO A 606 -26.87 -1.56 9.43
N PRO A 607 -26.34 -1.85 10.62
CA PRO A 607 -25.34 -2.90 10.80
C PRO A 607 -25.99 -4.29 10.62
N ALA A 608 -25.19 -5.32 10.32
CA ALA A 608 -25.69 -6.68 10.26
C ALA A 608 -26.00 -7.24 11.65
N GLN A 609 -26.96 -8.18 11.72
CA GLN A 609 -27.22 -8.94 12.94
C GLN A 609 -26.17 -10.05 13.10
N ILE A 610 -25.70 -10.28 14.33
CA ILE A 610 -24.63 -11.23 14.64
C ILE A 610 -25.19 -12.40 15.46
N ARG A 611 -25.22 -13.61 14.91
CA ARG A 611 -25.72 -14.80 15.60
C ARG A 611 -24.59 -15.62 16.22
N PHE A 612 -24.69 -15.83 17.53
CA PHE A 612 -23.90 -16.77 18.34
C PHE A 612 -24.74 -18.03 18.64
N LYS A 613 -24.15 -19.05 19.27
CA LYS A 613 -24.84 -20.33 19.55
C LYS A 613 -26.12 -20.19 20.37
N ASN A 614 -26.15 -19.23 21.30
CA ASN A 614 -27.19 -19.07 22.32
C ASN A 614 -27.78 -17.65 22.38
N GLN A 615 -27.43 -16.76 21.46
CA GLN A 615 -27.98 -15.39 21.37
C GLN A 615 -27.72 -14.77 19.99
N SER A 616 -28.64 -13.93 19.52
CA SER A 616 -28.37 -12.99 18.42
C SER A 616 -28.18 -11.58 18.97
N TYR A 617 -27.22 -10.84 18.43
CA TYR A 617 -26.83 -9.52 18.88
C TYR A 617 -27.03 -8.50 17.75
N MET A 618 -27.58 -7.34 18.08
CA MET A 618 -27.75 -6.22 17.15
C MET A 618 -26.77 -5.10 17.49
N PRO A 619 -25.79 -4.77 16.62
CA PRO A 619 -24.88 -3.65 16.83
C PRO A 619 -25.59 -2.29 16.78
N ASP A 620 -25.02 -1.28 17.43
CA ASP A 620 -25.54 0.09 17.32
C ASP A 620 -25.15 0.75 15.98
N MET A 621 -26.05 1.58 15.44
CA MET A 621 -25.83 2.37 14.22
C MET A 621 -24.57 3.24 14.27
N SER A 622 -24.30 3.91 15.40
CA SER A 622 -23.21 4.88 15.51
C SER A 622 -21.86 4.21 15.77
N ARG A 623 -21.87 3.16 16.61
CA ARG A 623 -20.69 2.43 17.06
C ARG A 623 -20.98 0.92 17.02
N PRO A 624 -20.91 0.28 15.84
CA PRO A 624 -21.18 -1.16 15.69
C PRO A 624 -20.05 -2.07 16.19
N GLN A 625 -19.28 -1.62 17.19
CA GLN A 625 -18.46 -2.51 18.00
C GLN A 625 -19.37 -3.26 18.98
N PHE A 626 -19.21 -4.58 19.07
CA PHE A 626 -20.00 -5.42 19.94
C PHE A 626 -19.17 -6.08 21.06
N ARG A 627 -19.85 -6.44 22.15
CA ARG A 627 -19.36 -7.31 23.21
C ARG A 627 -20.47 -8.30 23.56
N THR A 628 -20.07 -9.54 23.83
CA THR A 628 -20.98 -10.69 23.89
C THR A 628 -20.64 -11.59 25.07
N GLN A 629 -21.64 -12.33 25.57
CA GLN A 629 -21.42 -13.53 26.39
C GLN A 629 -21.86 -14.80 25.63
N GLY A 630 -22.24 -14.66 24.36
CA GLY A 630 -22.61 -15.77 23.49
C GLY A 630 -21.40 -16.65 23.16
N LYS A 631 -21.62 -17.97 23.20
CA LYS A 631 -20.60 -18.96 22.84
C LYS A 631 -20.47 -19.09 21.31
N PHE A 632 -19.33 -19.58 20.85
CA PHE A 632 -19.06 -19.83 19.44
C PHE A 632 -20.13 -20.76 18.84
N VAL A 633 -20.65 -20.42 17.66
CA VAL A 633 -21.71 -21.22 16.99
C VAL A 633 -21.22 -22.63 16.74
N GLU A 634 -20.02 -22.74 16.19
CA GLU A 634 -19.32 -24.00 15.92
C GLU A 634 -17.99 -23.97 16.70
N PRO A 635 -17.95 -24.52 17.93
CA PRO A 635 -16.69 -24.73 18.63
C PRO A 635 -15.87 -25.83 17.94
N ALA A 636 -14.55 -25.65 17.92
CA ALA A 636 -13.61 -26.63 17.40
C ALA A 636 -13.54 -27.91 18.26
N ASN A 637 -13.08 -29.00 17.62
CA ASN A 637 -12.63 -30.22 18.26
C ASN A 637 -11.11 -30.36 18.03
N ILE A 638 -10.38 -30.74 19.06
CA ILE A 638 -8.90 -30.81 19.07
C ILE A 638 -8.51 -32.13 19.74
N HIS A 639 -7.58 -32.87 19.14
CA HIS A 639 -7.00 -34.07 19.73
C HIS A 639 -5.89 -33.69 20.71
N ARG A 640 -4.92 -32.87 20.27
CA ARG A 640 -3.76 -32.47 21.09
C ARG A 640 -3.15 -31.12 20.67
N VAL A 641 -2.69 -30.37 21.66
CA VAL A 641 -1.92 -29.13 21.48
C VAL A 641 -0.44 -29.40 21.77
N ALA A 642 0.45 -28.64 21.12
CA ALA A 642 1.86 -28.53 21.51
C ALA A 642 2.22 -27.06 21.84
N LEU A 643 3.23 -26.86 22.68
CA LEU A 643 3.73 -25.54 23.05
C LEU A 643 5.26 -25.47 22.91
N VAL A 644 5.75 -24.36 22.34
CA VAL A 644 7.17 -24.05 22.25
C VAL A 644 7.49 -22.77 23.01
N SER A 645 8.38 -22.85 23.99
CA SER A 645 9.01 -21.68 24.64
C SER A 645 10.26 -21.31 23.84
N PHE A 646 10.22 -20.17 23.15
CA PHE A 646 11.34 -19.67 22.37
C PHE A 646 12.29 -18.82 23.22
N ASP A 647 13.58 -19.17 23.20
CA ASP A 647 14.66 -18.44 23.87
C ASP A 647 14.42 -18.16 25.38
N ARG A 648 13.86 -19.15 26.10
CA ARG A 648 13.43 -18.99 27.51
C ARG A 648 12.44 -17.83 27.69
N ALA A 649 11.41 -17.80 26.85
CA ALA A 649 10.26 -16.91 27.00
C ALA A 649 9.44 -17.26 28.25
N LEU A 650 9.18 -18.55 28.46
CA LEU A 650 8.64 -19.16 29.66
C LEU A 650 9.64 -20.21 30.18
N ASP A 651 9.74 -20.39 31.49
CA ASP A 651 10.25 -21.62 32.09
C ASP A 651 9.20 -22.76 31.98
N MET A 652 9.60 -23.99 32.30
CA MET A 652 8.73 -25.17 32.17
C MET A 652 7.47 -25.09 33.04
N ARG A 653 7.60 -24.63 34.28
CA ARG A 653 6.46 -24.53 35.20
C ARG A 653 5.43 -23.51 34.69
N LEU A 654 5.88 -22.31 34.30
CA LEU A 654 4.99 -21.30 33.74
C LEU A 654 4.39 -21.73 32.38
N ALA A 655 5.06 -22.61 31.64
CA ALA A 655 4.50 -23.23 30.44
C ALA A 655 3.41 -24.26 30.76
N GLU A 656 3.60 -25.10 31.78
CA GLU A 656 2.61 -26.06 32.29
C GLU A 656 1.37 -25.33 32.86
N ASP A 657 1.57 -24.36 33.76
CA ASP A 657 0.51 -23.50 34.31
C ASP A 657 -0.32 -22.83 33.19
N PHE A 658 0.34 -22.39 32.11
CA PHE A 658 -0.33 -21.78 30.95
C PHE A 658 -1.08 -22.80 30.06
N CYS A 659 -0.57 -24.03 29.91
CA CYS A 659 -1.30 -25.10 29.22
C CYS A 659 -2.60 -25.44 29.95
N ASP A 660 -2.57 -25.55 31.28
CA ASP A 660 -3.76 -25.72 32.13
C ASP A 660 -4.75 -24.55 31.96
N GLN A 661 -4.26 -23.30 32.01
CA GLN A 661 -5.12 -22.13 31.86
C GLN A 661 -5.73 -22.01 30.44
N LEU A 662 -5.00 -22.41 29.40
CA LEU A 662 -5.51 -22.47 28.03
C LEU A 662 -6.54 -23.59 27.85
N TYR A 663 -6.32 -24.78 28.42
CA TYR A 663 -7.30 -25.88 28.43
C TYR A 663 -8.62 -25.47 29.10
N ASN A 664 -8.54 -24.78 30.24
CA ASN A 664 -9.71 -24.20 30.90
C ASN A 664 -10.45 -23.20 29.97
N TYR A 665 -9.74 -22.28 29.31
CA TYR A 665 -10.37 -21.37 28.36
C TYR A 665 -10.99 -22.06 27.15
N CYS A 666 -10.45 -23.18 26.67
CA CYS A 666 -11.07 -23.99 25.62
C CYS A 666 -12.44 -24.50 26.08
N ARG A 667 -12.48 -25.22 27.21
CA ARG A 667 -13.72 -25.75 27.83
C ARG A 667 -14.76 -24.65 28.04
N ASP A 668 -14.36 -23.50 28.59
CA ASP A 668 -15.29 -22.42 28.94
C ASP A 668 -15.94 -21.80 27.68
N ASN A 669 -15.20 -21.69 26.57
CA ASN A 669 -15.73 -21.28 25.27
C ASN A 669 -16.48 -22.41 24.53
N GLY A 670 -16.42 -23.64 25.03
CA GLY A 670 -17.06 -24.83 24.46
C GLY A 670 -16.21 -25.57 23.42
N ILE A 671 -14.93 -25.21 23.25
CA ILE A 671 -13.96 -25.94 22.42
C ILE A 671 -13.66 -27.26 23.12
N ASN A 672 -13.85 -28.36 22.39
CA ASN A 672 -13.54 -29.70 22.88
C ASN A 672 -12.05 -30.01 22.66
N VAL A 673 -11.38 -30.50 23.71
CA VAL A 673 -10.00 -31.00 23.63
C VAL A 673 -9.95 -32.39 24.23
N GLU A 674 -9.68 -33.40 23.41
CA GLU A 674 -9.69 -34.81 23.81
C GLU A 674 -8.66 -35.11 24.91
N ARG A 675 -7.45 -34.55 24.77
CA ARG A 675 -6.34 -34.78 25.71
C ARG A 675 -6.21 -33.62 26.70
N PRO A 676 -6.14 -33.91 28.02
CA PRO A 676 -5.90 -32.89 29.03
C PRO A 676 -4.52 -32.24 28.83
N SER A 677 -4.36 -31.02 29.35
CA SER A 677 -3.14 -30.21 29.29
C SER A 677 -1.85 -30.96 29.68
N LYS A 678 -1.91 -31.82 30.70
CA LYS A 678 -0.78 -32.67 31.12
C LYS A 678 -0.26 -33.66 30.06
N ASP A 679 -1.06 -33.98 29.03
CA ASP A 679 -0.69 -34.89 27.93
C ASP A 679 -0.19 -34.11 26.69
N TRP A 680 -0.16 -32.77 26.77
CA TRP A 680 0.31 -31.89 25.70
C TRP A 680 1.84 -31.89 25.62
N SER A 681 2.39 -31.59 24.44
CA SER A 681 3.85 -31.57 24.25
C SER A 681 4.44 -30.18 24.45
N ILE A 682 5.26 -30.01 25.49
CA ILE A 682 5.97 -28.75 25.80
C ILE A 682 7.45 -28.90 25.42
N ARG A 683 8.06 -27.85 24.85
CA ARG A 683 9.51 -27.83 24.53
C ARG A 683 10.11 -26.43 24.60
N GLU A 684 11.35 -26.32 25.08
CA GLU A 684 12.19 -25.11 24.89
C GLU A 684 12.97 -25.23 23.57
N MET A 685 13.03 -24.14 22.78
CA MET A 685 13.76 -24.10 21.50
C MET A 685 14.45 -22.76 21.25
N ASN A 686 15.56 -22.79 20.52
CA ASN A 686 16.21 -21.60 19.97
C ASN A 686 15.41 -21.09 18.77
N SER A 687 15.04 -19.81 18.76
CA SER A 687 14.20 -19.24 17.70
C SER A 687 14.90 -18.99 16.36
N GLY A 688 16.24 -19.11 16.31
CA GLY A 688 17.00 -19.12 15.06
C GLY A 688 17.12 -20.50 14.41
N ASP A 689 16.88 -21.60 15.14
CA ASP A 689 17.06 -22.96 14.64
C ASP A 689 15.83 -23.43 13.85
N CYS A 690 15.77 -22.98 12.60
CA CYS A 690 14.66 -23.27 11.69
C CYS A 690 14.55 -24.77 11.36
N VAL A 691 15.68 -25.50 11.35
CA VAL A 691 15.71 -26.94 11.04
C VAL A 691 15.09 -27.74 12.19
N ALA A 692 15.52 -27.50 13.43
CA ALA A 692 14.93 -28.16 14.59
C ALA A 692 13.44 -27.83 14.73
N ILE A 693 13.01 -26.59 14.44
CA ILE A 693 11.58 -26.23 14.42
C ILE A 693 10.82 -27.13 13.42
N LYS A 694 11.30 -27.29 12.18
CA LYS A 694 10.66 -28.14 11.16
C LYS A 694 10.56 -29.61 11.61
N GLU A 695 11.66 -30.19 12.09
CA GLU A 695 11.69 -31.59 12.53
C GLU A 695 10.74 -31.87 13.70
N VAL A 696 10.67 -30.94 14.66
CA VAL A 696 9.77 -31.05 15.81
C VAL A 696 8.30 -30.91 15.36
N MET A 697 8.00 -30.00 14.42
CA MET A 697 6.66 -29.88 13.83
C MET A 697 6.22 -31.16 13.10
N GLU A 698 7.10 -31.76 12.29
CA GLU A 698 6.83 -33.05 11.62
C GLU A 698 6.65 -34.20 12.60
N GLY A 699 7.49 -34.25 13.65
CA GLY A 699 7.40 -35.23 14.72
C GLY A 699 6.14 -35.11 15.57
N TRP A 700 5.50 -33.93 15.61
CA TRP A 700 4.22 -33.69 16.28
C TRP A 700 3.01 -33.96 15.39
N MET A 701 3.06 -33.66 14.08
CA MET A 701 2.03 -34.10 13.13
C MET A 701 1.85 -35.62 13.15
N LYS A 702 2.97 -36.37 13.15
CA LYS A 702 2.99 -37.85 13.29
C LYS A 702 2.43 -38.37 14.62
N LYS A 703 2.15 -37.50 15.59
CA LYS A 703 1.58 -37.81 16.92
C LYS A 703 0.15 -37.29 17.12
N GLY A 704 -0.49 -36.75 16.07
CA GLY A 704 -1.85 -36.21 16.15
C GLY A 704 -1.93 -34.91 16.97
N VAL A 705 -0.98 -33.99 16.76
CA VAL A 705 -1.08 -32.61 17.25
C VAL A 705 -1.73 -31.74 16.19
N ASP A 706 -2.86 -31.11 16.52
CA ASP A 706 -3.61 -30.27 15.59
C ASP A 706 -3.02 -28.85 15.51
N ILE A 707 -2.49 -28.34 16.62
CA ILE A 707 -2.04 -26.95 16.75
C ILE A 707 -0.83 -26.78 17.69
N LEU A 708 0.10 -25.92 17.27
CA LEU A 708 1.29 -25.48 18.00
C LEU A 708 1.12 -24.04 18.51
N VAL A 709 1.43 -23.82 19.79
CA VAL A 709 1.46 -22.51 20.45
C VAL A 709 2.93 -22.08 20.65
N GLY A 710 3.41 -21.14 19.84
CA GLY A 710 4.77 -20.61 19.97
C GLY A 710 4.79 -19.37 20.86
N VAL A 711 5.54 -19.38 21.96
CA VAL A 711 5.66 -18.24 22.88
C VAL A 711 7.05 -17.62 22.80
N ALA A 712 7.13 -16.34 22.45
CA ALA A 712 8.37 -15.56 22.46
C ALA A 712 8.36 -14.50 23.57
N ARG A 713 9.53 -14.08 24.08
CA ARG A 713 9.62 -13.07 25.15
C ARG A 713 9.03 -11.72 24.72
N GLU A 714 9.26 -11.35 23.45
CA GLU A 714 8.79 -10.14 22.80
C GLU A 714 8.12 -10.45 21.45
N LYS A 715 7.74 -9.43 20.67
CA LYS A 715 7.32 -9.65 19.28
C LYS A 715 8.53 -9.95 18.41
N LYS A 716 8.66 -11.17 17.90
CA LYS A 716 9.70 -11.55 16.92
C LYS A 716 9.07 -11.85 15.54
N PRO A 717 9.15 -10.93 14.56
CA PRO A 717 8.57 -11.10 13.23
C PRO A 717 9.20 -12.24 12.42
N ASP A 718 10.53 -12.38 12.40
CA ASP A 718 11.18 -13.48 11.66
C ASP A 718 10.74 -14.86 12.19
N VAL A 719 10.57 -14.99 13.51
CA VAL A 719 10.07 -16.22 14.16
C VAL A 719 8.60 -16.46 13.84
N HIS A 720 7.79 -15.41 13.72
CA HIS A 720 6.42 -15.52 13.23
C HIS A 720 6.42 -16.08 11.80
N ASP A 721 7.21 -15.49 10.91
CA ASP A 721 7.20 -15.84 9.49
C ASP A 721 7.80 -17.24 9.24
N VAL A 722 8.80 -17.68 10.01
CA VAL A 722 9.28 -19.08 10.01
C VAL A 722 8.18 -20.05 10.45
N LEU A 723 7.47 -19.76 11.55
CA LEU A 723 6.31 -20.55 11.99
C LEU A 723 5.14 -20.51 11.00
N LYS A 724 5.08 -19.51 10.11
CA LYS A 724 4.05 -19.38 9.06
C LYS A 724 4.43 -19.98 7.72
N TYR A 725 5.71 -20.15 7.47
CA TYR A 725 6.23 -20.98 6.40
C TYR A 725 6.01 -22.47 6.71
N TYR A 726 6.43 -22.94 7.90
CA TYR A 726 6.22 -24.34 8.31
C TYR A 726 4.76 -24.68 8.63
N GLU A 727 3.91 -23.70 8.98
CA GLU A 727 2.45 -23.92 9.06
C GLU A 727 1.90 -24.50 7.75
N GLU A 728 2.37 -24.00 6.61
CA GLU A 728 1.97 -24.47 5.29
C GLU A 728 2.77 -25.70 4.86
N SER A 729 4.12 -25.67 4.90
CA SER A 729 4.94 -26.77 4.39
C SER A 729 4.88 -28.08 5.21
N VAL A 730 4.44 -28.03 6.47
CA VAL A 730 4.26 -29.21 7.35
C VAL A 730 2.77 -29.52 7.59
N GLY A 731 1.86 -28.59 7.25
CA GLY A 731 0.42 -28.75 7.42
C GLY A 731 -0.11 -28.58 8.85
N MET A 732 0.73 -28.19 9.82
CA MET A 732 0.33 -28.03 11.22
C MET A 732 -0.07 -26.59 11.54
N GLN A 733 -1.20 -26.38 12.20
CA GLN A 733 -1.62 -25.03 12.59
C GLN A 733 -0.69 -24.43 13.64
N THR A 734 -0.36 -23.14 13.52
CA THR A 734 0.48 -22.43 14.50
C THR A 734 -0.19 -21.15 15.01
N ILE A 735 -0.02 -20.83 16.29
CA ILE A 735 -0.36 -19.52 16.86
C ILE A 735 0.83 -18.99 17.66
N GLN A 736 1.29 -17.78 17.33
CA GLN A 736 2.38 -17.13 18.06
C GLN A 736 1.81 -16.15 19.10
N LEU A 737 2.30 -16.24 20.33
CA LEU A 737 2.02 -15.33 21.44
C LEU A 737 3.34 -14.69 21.92
N CYS A 738 3.25 -13.51 22.54
CA CYS A 738 4.35 -12.97 23.33
C CYS A 738 4.10 -13.22 24.83
N LYS A 739 5.16 -13.23 25.65
CA LYS A 739 5.04 -13.40 27.11
C LYS A 739 4.01 -12.41 27.72
N GLN A 740 4.03 -11.15 27.31
CA GLN A 740 3.06 -10.14 27.78
C GLN A 740 1.58 -10.43 27.40
N THR A 741 1.32 -11.41 26.53
CA THR A 741 -0.02 -11.95 26.26
C THR A 741 -0.32 -13.14 27.16
N VAL A 742 0.63 -14.07 27.34
CA VAL A 742 0.55 -15.16 28.33
C VAL A 742 0.32 -14.60 29.74
N ASP A 743 1.10 -13.62 30.19
CA ASP A 743 0.93 -12.97 31.50
C ASP A 743 -0.48 -12.37 31.69
N LYS A 744 -1.15 -11.93 30.61
CA LYS A 744 -2.53 -11.41 30.63
C LYS A 744 -3.61 -12.50 30.56
N MET A 745 -3.23 -13.72 30.22
CA MET A 745 -4.07 -14.92 30.25
C MET A 745 -3.91 -15.68 31.58
N MET A 746 -2.77 -15.56 32.26
CA MET A 746 -2.56 -16.13 33.60
C MET A 746 -3.21 -15.31 34.73
N ASN A 747 -3.27 -13.98 34.58
CA ASN A 747 -3.84 -13.11 35.61
C ASN A 747 -5.37 -13.04 35.51
N ALA A 748 -6.09 -13.33 36.60
CA ALA A 748 -7.56 -13.22 36.67
C ALA A 748 -8.09 -11.78 36.52
N GLN A 749 -7.30 -10.77 36.89
CA GLN A 749 -7.57 -9.35 36.58
C GLN A 749 -7.07 -8.93 35.18
N GLY A 750 -6.46 -9.86 34.44
CA GLY A 750 -5.99 -9.68 33.08
C GLY A 750 -7.13 -9.27 32.14
N GLY A 751 -6.83 -8.35 31.22
CA GLY A 751 -7.87 -7.71 30.41
C GLY A 751 -8.56 -8.69 29.46
N ARG A 752 -9.72 -9.24 29.89
CA ARG A 752 -10.65 -10.17 29.20
C ARG A 752 -10.65 -10.07 27.67
N GLN A 753 -10.74 -8.87 27.12
CA GLN A 753 -10.67 -8.59 25.68
C GLN A 753 -9.46 -9.25 24.97
N THR A 754 -8.33 -9.45 25.67
CA THR A 754 -7.14 -10.12 25.13
C THR A 754 -7.32 -11.64 25.08
N ILE A 755 -7.90 -12.24 26.11
CA ILE A 755 -8.28 -13.66 26.14
C ILE A 755 -9.32 -13.92 25.03
N ASP A 756 -10.40 -13.13 24.96
CA ASP A 756 -11.43 -13.22 23.92
C ASP A 756 -10.81 -13.16 22.51
N ASN A 757 -9.84 -12.27 22.30
CA ASN A 757 -9.15 -12.10 21.01
C ASN A 757 -8.18 -13.24 20.66
N VAL A 758 -7.65 -13.97 21.65
CA VAL A 758 -6.85 -15.19 21.43
C VAL A 758 -7.78 -16.37 21.16
N MET A 759 -8.79 -16.60 22.00
CA MET A 759 -9.71 -17.73 21.87
C MET A 759 -10.51 -17.70 20.55
N ARG A 760 -10.90 -16.52 20.06
CA ARG A 760 -11.51 -16.39 18.73
C ARG A 760 -10.57 -16.84 17.60
N LYS A 761 -9.27 -16.57 17.68
CA LYS A 761 -8.29 -17.06 16.69
C LYS A 761 -8.04 -18.56 16.84
N PHE A 762 -7.98 -19.05 18.08
CA PHE A 762 -7.73 -20.45 18.40
C PHE A 762 -8.86 -21.35 17.89
N ASN A 763 -10.13 -20.97 18.13
CA ASN A 763 -11.31 -21.70 17.62
C ASN A 763 -11.30 -21.84 16.09
N LEU A 764 -11.07 -20.72 15.39
CA LEU A 764 -10.99 -20.69 13.93
C LEU A 764 -9.80 -21.51 13.39
N LYS A 765 -8.66 -21.50 14.10
CA LYS A 765 -7.49 -22.32 13.74
C LYS A 765 -7.75 -23.80 13.77
N CYS A 766 -8.57 -24.26 14.73
CA CYS A 766 -8.98 -25.64 14.84
C CYS A 766 -10.31 -25.91 14.12
N GLY A 767 -10.64 -25.11 13.10
CA GLY A 767 -11.73 -25.36 12.14
C GLY A 767 -13.11 -24.84 12.54
N GLY A 768 -13.30 -24.31 13.76
CA GLY A 768 -14.58 -23.79 14.23
C GLY A 768 -15.00 -22.46 13.58
N THR A 769 -16.20 -21.99 13.94
CA THR A 769 -16.79 -20.69 13.54
C THR A 769 -17.33 -19.96 14.76
N ASN A 770 -16.97 -18.68 14.92
CA ASN A 770 -17.31 -17.92 16.11
C ASN A 770 -18.75 -17.38 16.05
N PHE A 771 -19.16 -16.84 14.91
CA PHE A 771 -20.50 -16.27 14.70
C PHE A 771 -20.90 -16.20 13.23
N HIS A 772 -22.20 -16.14 12.97
CA HIS A 772 -22.74 -15.84 11.65
C HIS A 772 -23.19 -14.37 11.54
N VAL A 773 -23.33 -13.93 10.30
CA VAL A 773 -23.77 -12.58 9.90
C VAL A 773 -25.07 -12.72 9.12
N GLU A 774 -26.11 -12.04 9.60
CA GLU A 774 -27.48 -12.18 9.11
C GLU A 774 -28.09 -10.81 8.82
N ILE A 775 -29.07 -10.79 7.91
CA ILE A 775 -29.81 -9.57 7.59
C ILE A 775 -30.75 -9.27 8.78
N PRO A 776 -30.68 -8.07 9.40
CA PRO A 776 -31.55 -7.72 10.51
C PRO A 776 -33.00 -7.53 10.04
N ASN A 777 -33.98 -8.03 10.79
CA ASN A 777 -35.40 -7.74 10.55
C ASN A 777 -35.71 -6.26 10.81
N ASN A 778 -35.30 -5.75 11.98
CA ASN A 778 -35.51 -4.37 12.39
C ASN A 778 -34.29 -3.83 13.15
N VAL A 779 -34.14 -2.50 13.15
CA VAL A 779 -33.14 -1.78 13.96
C VAL A 779 -33.81 -0.52 14.52
N ARG A 780 -33.68 -0.30 15.84
CA ARG A 780 -34.29 0.84 16.56
C ARG A 780 -35.81 0.98 16.28
N GLY A 781 -36.53 -0.13 16.20
CA GLY A 781 -37.98 -0.18 15.96
C GLY A 781 -38.43 0.04 14.50
N LYS A 782 -37.52 0.34 13.56
CA LYS A 782 -37.82 0.42 12.13
C LYS A 782 -37.49 -0.90 11.43
N SER A 783 -38.35 -1.37 10.53
CA SER A 783 -38.04 -2.51 9.65
C SER A 783 -36.91 -2.12 8.68
N VAL A 784 -35.93 -3.00 8.48
CA VAL A 784 -34.79 -2.76 7.59
C VAL A 784 -35.10 -3.11 6.13
N CYS A 785 -36.09 -3.97 5.91
CA CYS A 785 -36.63 -4.32 4.60
C CYS A 785 -38.11 -4.74 4.73
N SER A 786 -38.73 -5.07 3.60
CA SER A 786 -40.10 -5.60 3.54
C SER A 786 -40.19 -7.08 3.92
N ASN A 787 -39.25 -7.90 3.42
CA ASN A 787 -39.15 -9.32 3.72
C ASN A 787 -37.68 -9.78 3.80
N THR A 788 -37.24 -10.07 5.03
CA THR A 788 -35.86 -10.50 5.32
C THR A 788 -35.56 -11.91 4.80
N GLU A 789 -36.55 -12.81 4.77
CA GLU A 789 -36.35 -14.16 4.23
C GLU A 789 -36.10 -14.09 2.72
N THR A 790 -36.90 -13.30 2.00
CA THR A 790 -36.72 -13.07 0.56
C THR A 790 -35.34 -12.48 0.25
N LEU A 791 -34.88 -11.47 1.00
CA LEU A 791 -33.54 -10.91 0.81
C LEU A 791 -32.41 -11.88 1.22
N THR A 792 -32.62 -12.72 2.24
CA THR A 792 -31.67 -13.77 2.63
C THR A 792 -31.54 -14.82 1.53
N LYS A 793 -32.66 -15.28 0.96
CA LYS A 793 -32.71 -16.18 -0.20
C LYS A 793 -32.11 -15.58 -1.46
N LYS A 794 -32.24 -14.27 -1.67
CA LYS A 794 -31.70 -13.56 -2.83
C LYS A 794 -30.19 -13.35 -2.73
N LEU A 795 -29.70 -12.90 -1.56
CA LEU A 795 -28.36 -12.33 -1.38
C LEU A 795 -27.36 -13.23 -0.63
N LEU A 796 -27.82 -14.28 0.06
CA LEU A 796 -26.97 -15.18 0.86
C LEU A 796 -27.15 -16.66 0.49
N GLU A 797 -28.38 -17.16 0.30
CA GLU A 797 -28.59 -18.54 -0.16
C GLU A 797 -28.22 -18.71 -1.65
N GLY A 798 -27.59 -19.83 -2.00
CA GLY A 798 -27.08 -20.05 -3.35
C GLY A 798 -25.88 -19.17 -3.75
N VAL A 799 -25.45 -18.24 -2.89
CA VAL A 799 -24.36 -17.29 -3.19
C VAL A 799 -23.02 -17.81 -2.64
N GLN A 800 -21.96 -17.68 -3.44
CA GLN A 800 -20.57 -17.71 -2.96
C GLN A 800 -19.96 -16.32 -3.02
N PHE A 801 -19.19 -15.95 -2.01
CA PHE A 801 -18.37 -14.74 -1.99
C PHE A 801 -16.92 -15.09 -2.28
N ILE A 802 -16.23 -14.35 -3.14
CA ILE A 802 -14.81 -14.52 -3.46
C ILE A 802 -14.10 -13.15 -3.37
N GLY A 803 -12.87 -13.11 -2.87
CA GLY A 803 -12.05 -11.92 -2.74
C GLY A 803 -10.66 -12.12 -3.34
N PHE A 804 -10.21 -11.17 -4.16
CA PHE A 804 -8.89 -11.14 -4.79
C PHE A 804 -8.13 -9.84 -4.46
N GLU A 805 -6.89 -9.97 -3.98
CA GLU A 805 -5.95 -8.89 -3.65
C GLU A 805 -4.55 -9.26 -4.16
N ILE A 806 -3.76 -8.29 -4.65
CA ILE A 806 -2.42 -8.56 -5.23
C ILE A 806 -1.34 -7.82 -4.44
N SER A 807 -0.32 -8.55 -4.00
CA SER A 807 0.90 -8.01 -3.41
C SER A 807 2.03 -8.02 -4.45
N HIS A 808 2.49 -6.85 -4.88
CA HIS A 808 3.68 -6.72 -5.74
C HIS A 808 4.97 -6.58 -4.91
N GLY A 809 6.09 -6.99 -5.51
CA GLY A 809 7.42 -6.86 -4.92
C GLY A 809 7.95 -5.43 -4.86
N ALA A 810 9.05 -5.24 -4.12
CA ALA A 810 9.80 -4.00 -4.15
C ALA A 810 10.31 -3.70 -5.58
N PRO A 811 10.25 -2.44 -6.07
CA PRO A 811 10.78 -2.11 -7.39
C PRO A 811 12.29 -2.37 -7.47
N ARG A 812 12.73 -3.28 -8.37
CA ARG A 812 14.15 -3.48 -8.74
C ARG A 812 14.85 -2.14 -8.88
N THR A 813 15.99 -1.99 -8.19
CA THR A 813 16.87 -0.85 -8.36
C THR A 813 17.78 -1.04 -9.58
N LEU A 814 18.40 0.04 -10.06
CA LEU A 814 19.38 -0.07 -11.15
C LEU A 814 20.64 -0.84 -10.73
N TYR A 815 20.94 -0.93 -9.43
CA TYR A 815 22.05 -1.73 -8.92
C TYR A 815 21.80 -3.23 -9.14
N ASP A 816 20.59 -3.69 -8.82
CA ASP A 816 20.17 -5.09 -8.95
C ASP A 816 20.20 -5.50 -10.44
N LYS A 817 19.70 -4.64 -11.33
CA LYS A 817 19.87 -4.80 -12.79
C LYS A 817 21.35 -4.89 -13.21
N SER A 818 22.22 -4.02 -12.69
CA SER A 818 23.64 -3.98 -13.04
C SER A 818 24.47 -5.17 -12.55
N ARG A 819 23.91 -6.01 -11.67
CA ARG A 819 24.52 -7.24 -11.15
C ARG A 819 24.26 -8.47 -12.03
N GLY A 820 23.35 -8.40 -13.00
CA GLY A 820 22.85 -9.57 -13.73
C GLY A 820 22.01 -10.53 -12.88
N GLN A 821 21.62 -10.14 -11.66
CA GLN A 821 20.81 -11.00 -10.79
C GLN A 821 19.36 -11.05 -11.25
N MET A 822 18.83 -12.27 -11.40
CA MET A 822 17.43 -12.55 -11.75
C MET A 822 16.40 -12.13 -10.68
N ASP A 823 16.79 -11.49 -9.59
CA ASP A 823 15.93 -11.10 -8.46
C ASP A 823 14.83 -10.08 -8.85
N GLY A 824 13.70 -10.62 -9.31
CA GLY A 824 12.44 -9.89 -9.49
C GLY A 824 11.36 -10.53 -8.64
N GLU A 825 11.22 -10.12 -7.37
CA GLU A 825 10.14 -10.57 -6.48
C GLU A 825 8.78 -10.68 -7.24
N PRO A 826 8.15 -11.87 -7.32
CA PRO A 826 6.92 -12.05 -8.09
C PRO A 826 5.75 -11.27 -7.48
N SER A 827 4.69 -11.11 -8.28
CA SER A 827 3.39 -10.69 -7.75
C SER A 827 2.73 -11.89 -7.08
N ILE A 828 2.05 -11.67 -5.97
CA ILE A 828 1.46 -12.73 -5.16
C ILE A 828 0.00 -12.39 -4.94
N VAL A 829 -0.87 -13.24 -5.48
CA VAL A 829 -2.32 -13.10 -5.38
C VAL A 829 -2.78 -13.82 -4.12
N GLY A 830 -3.57 -13.14 -3.30
CA GLY A 830 -4.34 -13.77 -2.24
C GLY A 830 -5.78 -14.00 -2.69
N VAL A 831 -6.30 -15.21 -2.48
CA VAL A 831 -7.65 -15.63 -2.90
C VAL A 831 -8.38 -16.19 -1.68
N SER A 832 -9.46 -15.54 -1.26
CA SER A 832 -10.35 -16.09 -0.22
C SER A 832 -11.76 -16.25 -0.74
N TYR A 833 -12.47 -17.26 -0.26
CA TYR A 833 -13.82 -17.60 -0.72
C TYR A 833 -14.67 -18.14 0.42
N SER A 834 -15.99 -17.90 0.39
CA SER A 834 -16.89 -18.51 1.35
C SER A 834 -17.07 -20.01 1.07
N LEU A 835 -17.26 -20.77 2.16
CA LEU A 835 -17.68 -22.17 2.17
C LEU A 835 -19.23 -22.21 2.30
N THR A 836 -19.78 -23.10 3.14
CA THR A 836 -21.23 -23.28 3.32
C THR A 836 -21.96 -22.00 3.72
N ASN A 837 -21.51 -21.33 4.78
CA ASN A 837 -22.04 -20.05 5.23
C ASN A 837 -21.11 -18.90 4.81
N SER A 838 -21.68 -17.70 4.67
CA SER A 838 -20.95 -16.50 4.28
C SER A 838 -19.77 -16.16 5.22
N THR A 839 -19.84 -16.50 6.52
CA THR A 839 -18.75 -16.25 7.49
C THR A 839 -17.67 -17.32 7.58
N GLN A 840 -17.89 -18.50 7.00
CA GLN A 840 -16.91 -19.58 6.91
C GLN A 840 -16.05 -19.35 5.67
N LEU A 841 -14.76 -19.02 5.83
CA LEU A 841 -13.90 -18.63 4.70
C LEU A 841 -12.77 -19.64 4.47
N GLY A 842 -12.66 -20.14 3.25
CA GLY A 842 -11.44 -20.75 2.73
C GLY A 842 -10.52 -19.74 2.06
N GLY A 843 -9.34 -20.20 1.66
CA GLY A 843 -8.42 -19.39 0.87
C GLY A 843 -7.00 -19.93 0.73
N PHE A 844 -6.30 -19.42 -0.27
CA PHE A 844 -4.92 -19.75 -0.65
C PHE A 844 -4.22 -18.51 -1.23
N SER A 845 -2.91 -18.60 -1.47
CA SER A 845 -2.16 -17.61 -2.25
C SER A 845 -1.36 -18.30 -3.34
N TYR A 846 -1.25 -17.67 -4.50
CA TYR A 846 -0.45 -18.17 -5.62
C TYR A 846 0.45 -17.06 -6.20
N MET A 847 1.43 -17.47 -7.00
CA MET A 847 2.39 -16.55 -7.63
C MET A 847 2.04 -16.28 -9.09
N GLN A 848 2.38 -15.07 -9.54
CA GLN A 848 2.24 -14.63 -10.92
C GLN A 848 3.37 -13.66 -11.29
N THR A 849 3.53 -13.35 -12.59
CA THR A 849 4.65 -12.53 -13.12
C THR A 849 4.86 -11.22 -12.34
N GLN A 850 6.13 -10.82 -12.14
CA GLN A 850 6.45 -9.58 -11.41
C GLN A 850 5.72 -8.37 -12.02
N LYS A 851 5.00 -7.63 -11.16
CA LYS A 851 4.20 -6.44 -11.50
C LYS A 851 3.08 -6.68 -12.52
N GLU A 852 2.71 -7.91 -12.84
CA GLU A 852 1.43 -8.13 -13.51
C GLU A 852 0.29 -7.78 -12.54
N TYR A 853 -0.62 -6.92 -13.00
CA TYR A 853 -1.76 -6.37 -12.29
C TYR A 853 -3.07 -7.10 -12.63
N LYS A 854 -3.13 -7.77 -13.78
CA LYS A 854 -4.21 -8.71 -14.16
C LYS A 854 -4.03 -10.03 -13.40
N LEU A 855 -5.11 -10.75 -13.07
CA LEU A 855 -5.01 -12.09 -12.48
C LEU A 855 -4.60 -13.12 -13.54
N GLN A 856 -3.50 -13.84 -13.30
CA GLN A 856 -3.08 -15.02 -14.09
C GLN A 856 -3.61 -16.33 -13.45
N LYS A 857 -3.46 -17.47 -14.16
CA LYS A 857 -3.80 -18.84 -13.69
C LYS A 857 -5.25 -19.02 -13.17
N LEU A 858 -6.17 -18.15 -13.62
CA LEU A 858 -7.60 -18.17 -13.26
C LEU A 858 -8.30 -19.48 -13.60
N ASP A 859 -7.88 -20.15 -14.69
CA ASP A 859 -8.49 -21.37 -15.20
C ASP A 859 -8.08 -22.65 -14.44
N GLU A 860 -7.11 -22.54 -13.53
CA GLU A 860 -6.83 -23.53 -12.47
C GLU A 860 -7.53 -23.12 -11.17
N HIS A 861 -7.30 -21.88 -10.73
CA HIS A 861 -7.59 -21.45 -9.36
C HIS A 861 -9.06 -21.04 -9.12
N PHE A 862 -9.79 -20.52 -10.11
CA PHE A 862 -11.21 -20.20 -9.93
C PHE A 862 -12.08 -21.46 -9.78
N PRO A 863 -11.94 -22.52 -10.61
CA PRO A 863 -12.65 -23.78 -10.39
C PRO A 863 -12.40 -24.41 -9.00
N MET A 864 -11.20 -24.24 -8.43
CA MET A 864 -10.89 -24.70 -7.07
C MET A 864 -11.78 -24.03 -6.02
N CYS A 865 -11.98 -22.71 -6.11
CA CYS A 865 -12.83 -21.95 -5.20
C CYS A 865 -14.29 -22.45 -5.23
N VAL A 866 -14.83 -22.71 -6.42
CA VAL A 866 -16.21 -23.17 -6.59
C VAL A 866 -16.38 -24.63 -6.15
N LYS A 867 -15.40 -25.50 -6.45
CA LYS A 867 -15.41 -26.90 -5.98
C LYS A 867 -15.35 -27.00 -4.46
N MET A 868 -14.59 -26.14 -3.78
CA MET A 868 -14.59 -26.07 -2.31
C MET A 868 -15.96 -25.68 -1.73
N TYR A 869 -16.71 -24.78 -2.38
CA TYR A 869 -18.09 -24.51 -2.00
C TYR A 869 -18.98 -25.74 -2.20
N GLY A 870 -18.88 -26.42 -3.35
CA GLY A 870 -19.60 -27.67 -3.63
C GLY A 870 -19.34 -28.75 -2.57
N GLU A 871 -18.09 -28.96 -2.18
CA GLU A 871 -17.69 -29.94 -1.15
C GLU A 871 -18.30 -29.65 0.22
N HIS A 872 -18.40 -28.39 0.64
CA HIS A 872 -18.87 -28.00 1.97
C HIS A 872 -20.39 -27.76 2.01
N ALA A 873 -20.93 -27.00 1.05
CA ALA A 873 -22.35 -26.64 0.96
C ALA A 873 -23.23 -27.77 0.39
N LYS A 874 -22.62 -28.84 -0.17
CA LYS A 874 -23.29 -29.98 -0.84
C LYS A 874 -24.13 -29.61 -2.07
N ARG A 875 -23.90 -28.41 -2.62
CA ARG A 875 -24.46 -27.89 -3.87
C ARG A 875 -23.52 -26.82 -4.43
N LEU A 876 -23.47 -26.66 -5.75
CA LEU A 876 -22.77 -25.53 -6.37
C LEU A 876 -23.50 -24.20 -6.06
N PRO A 877 -22.81 -23.04 -6.08
CA PRO A 877 -23.47 -21.75 -5.98
C PRO A 877 -24.14 -21.39 -7.32
N SER A 878 -25.33 -20.80 -7.27
CA SER A 878 -26.02 -20.26 -8.45
C SER A 878 -25.58 -18.82 -8.77
N ARG A 879 -24.96 -18.13 -7.81
CA ARG A 879 -24.45 -16.76 -7.94
C ARG A 879 -23.09 -16.63 -7.27
N ILE A 880 -22.18 -15.86 -7.87
CA ILE A 880 -20.84 -15.62 -7.32
C ILE A 880 -20.59 -14.12 -7.25
N VAL A 881 -20.36 -13.62 -6.04
CA VAL A 881 -20.02 -12.22 -5.75
C VAL A 881 -18.51 -12.10 -5.60
N ILE A 882 -17.86 -11.50 -6.60
CA ILE A 882 -16.41 -11.33 -6.65
C ILE A 882 -16.05 -9.90 -6.24
N TYR A 883 -15.30 -9.77 -5.15
CA TYR A 883 -14.65 -8.52 -4.77
C TYR A 883 -13.20 -8.52 -5.25
N ARG A 884 -12.81 -7.51 -6.02
CA ARG A 884 -11.49 -7.38 -6.64
C ARG A 884 -10.85 -6.05 -6.23
N VAL A 885 -9.68 -6.05 -5.60
CA VAL A 885 -9.00 -4.79 -5.30
C VAL A 885 -8.38 -4.21 -6.58
N GLY A 886 -8.49 -2.89 -6.75
CA GLY A 886 -8.00 -2.16 -7.93
C GLY A 886 -7.70 -0.70 -7.63
N ALA A 887 -6.94 -0.05 -8.54
CA ALA A 887 -6.47 1.32 -8.39
C ALA A 887 -7.47 2.37 -8.91
N GLY A 888 -8.36 2.02 -9.84
CA GLY A 888 -9.40 2.91 -10.38
C GLY A 888 -9.82 2.54 -11.80
N GLU A 889 -10.31 3.53 -12.56
CA GLU A 889 -10.83 3.37 -13.93
C GLU A 889 -9.83 2.69 -14.89
N GLY A 890 -8.53 2.93 -14.71
CA GLY A 890 -7.47 2.29 -15.51
C GLY A 890 -7.37 0.76 -15.37
N ASP A 891 -7.99 0.15 -14.36
CA ASP A 891 -8.06 -1.31 -14.23
C ASP A 891 -9.34 -1.91 -14.84
N PHE A 892 -10.34 -1.10 -15.22
CA PHE A 892 -11.66 -1.61 -15.61
C PHE A 892 -11.57 -2.52 -16.85
N LYS A 893 -10.70 -2.20 -17.82
CA LYS A 893 -10.47 -3.06 -19.00
C LYS A 893 -9.91 -4.44 -18.58
N ARG A 894 -8.79 -4.48 -17.84
CA ARG A 894 -8.17 -5.75 -17.44
C ARG A 894 -9.08 -6.61 -16.56
N ILE A 895 -9.89 -6.01 -15.69
CA ILE A 895 -10.82 -6.77 -14.84
C ILE A 895 -12.03 -7.28 -15.65
N LYS A 896 -12.48 -6.58 -16.71
CA LYS A 896 -13.45 -7.16 -17.67
C LYS A 896 -12.87 -8.38 -18.40
N GLU A 897 -11.59 -8.36 -18.76
CA GLU A 897 -10.91 -9.52 -19.33
C GLU A 897 -10.80 -10.69 -18.32
N GLU A 898 -10.48 -10.42 -17.05
CA GLU A 898 -10.49 -11.43 -15.97
C GLU A 898 -11.86 -12.11 -15.81
N VAL A 899 -12.96 -11.36 -15.97
CA VAL A 899 -14.31 -11.91 -15.91
C VAL A 899 -14.58 -12.86 -17.07
N GLU A 900 -14.22 -12.48 -18.29
CA GLU A 900 -14.43 -13.33 -19.47
C GLU A 900 -13.46 -14.53 -19.51
N GLU A 901 -12.33 -14.46 -18.81
CA GLU A 901 -11.50 -15.63 -18.48
C GLU A 901 -12.18 -16.52 -17.45
N ILE A 902 -12.72 -15.96 -16.35
CA ILE A 902 -13.49 -16.69 -15.32
C ILE A 902 -14.68 -17.44 -15.92
N ARG A 903 -15.46 -16.83 -16.82
CA ARG A 903 -16.61 -17.50 -17.47
C ARG A 903 -16.21 -18.75 -18.25
N LYS A 904 -15.06 -18.73 -18.94
CA LYS A 904 -14.51 -19.89 -19.68
C LYS A 904 -14.09 -21.04 -18.76
N THR A 905 -14.00 -20.81 -17.44
CA THR A 905 -13.65 -21.85 -16.47
C THR A 905 -14.85 -22.67 -15.99
N PHE A 906 -16.10 -22.23 -16.24
CA PHE A 906 -17.27 -22.82 -15.60
C PHE A 906 -17.48 -24.30 -15.95
N ASP A 907 -17.28 -24.70 -17.21
CA ASP A 907 -17.34 -26.11 -17.61
C ASP A 907 -16.27 -26.99 -16.94
N LYS A 908 -15.13 -26.42 -16.50
CA LYS A 908 -14.13 -27.13 -15.68
C LYS A 908 -14.61 -27.40 -14.25
N VAL A 909 -15.67 -26.72 -13.78
CA VAL A 909 -16.36 -27.03 -12.51
C VAL A 909 -17.30 -28.21 -12.74
N GLN A 910 -18.24 -28.04 -13.68
CA GLN A 910 -19.20 -29.04 -14.14
C GLN A 910 -19.71 -28.62 -15.52
N LEU A 911 -19.85 -29.56 -16.46
CA LEU A 911 -20.36 -29.28 -17.81
C LEU A 911 -21.75 -28.63 -17.77
N GLY A 912 -21.93 -27.51 -18.47
CA GLY A 912 -23.17 -26.74 -18.50
C GLY A 912 -23.42 -25.85 -17.27
N TYR A 913 -22.46 -25.75 -16.35
CA TYR A 913 -22.53 -24.83 -15.22
C TYR A 913 -22.41 -23.37 -15.68
N ASN A 914 -23.31 -22.49 -15.23
CA ASN A 914 -23.30 -21.07 -15.62
C ASN A 914 -23.92 -20.19 -14.51
N PRO A 915 -23.16 -19.84 -13.45
CA PRO A 915 -23.62 -19.00 -12.36
C PRO A 915 -23.69 -17.51 -12.75
N GLN A 916 -24.60 -16.76 -12.13
CA GLN A 916 -24.66 -15.31 -12.28
C GLN A 916 -23.49 -14.64 -11.54
N LEU A 917 -22.69 -13.80 -12.22
CA LEU A 917 -21.62 -13.04 -11.60
C LEU A 917 -22.07 -11.64 -11.14
N VAL A 918 -21.60 -11.23 -9.97
CA VAL A 918 -21.63 -9.84 -9.50
C VAL A 918 -20.19 -9.45 -9.15
N VAL A 919 -19.61 -8.49 -9.87
CA VAL A 919 -18.17 -8.16 -9.78
C VAL A 919 -18.01 -6.72 -9.33
N ILE A 920 -17.34 -6.55 -8.19
CA ILE A 920 -17.25 -5.28 -7.46
C ILE A 920 -15.78 -4.95 -7.24
N ILE A 921 -15.30 -3.87 -7.87
CA ILE A 921 -13.94 -3.35 -7.68
C ILE A 921 -13.90 -2.56 -6.37
N ALA A 922 -12.89 -2.79 -5.53
CA ALA A 922 -12.68 -2.11 -4.25
C ALA A 922 -11.41 -1.25 -4.26
N GLN A 923 -11.58 0.08 -4.40
CA GLN A 923 -10.49 1.05 -4.38
C GLN A 923 -10.25 1.56 -2.94
N ARG A 924 -9.40 0.82 -2.21
CA ARG A 924 -9.08 1.05 -0.80
C ARG A 924 -8.15 2.27 -0.57
N ALA A 925 -7.30 2.56 -1.56
CA ALA A 925 -6.28 3.61 -1.50
C ALA A 925 -6.76 4.98 -2.02
N SER A 926 -8.06 5.27 -1.91
CA SER A 926 -8.64 6.52 -2.41
C SER A 926 -8.14 7.76 -1.65
N HIS A 927 -8.14 8.91 -2.32
CA HIS A 927 -7.90 10.21 -1.71
C HIS A 927 -9.17 10.77 -1.03
N ALA A 928 -10.34 10.20 -1.29
CA ALA A 928 -11.61 10.68 -0.74
C ALA A 928 -11.69 10.48 0.79
N ARG A 929 -12.07 11.54 1.50
CA ARG A 929 -12.39 11.57 2.93
C ARG A 929 -13.81 12.10 3.07
N VAL A 930 -14.51 11.63 4.11
CA VAL A 930 -15.88 12.04 4.42
C VAL A 930 -15.90 12.45 5.89
N PHE A 931 -16.38 13.64 6.16
CA PHE A 931 -16.44 14.25 7.48
C PHE A 931 -17.90 14.62 7.79
N PRO A 932 -18.33 14.60 9.06
CA PRO A 932 -19.56 15.28 9.45
C PRO A 932 -19.52 16.76 9.00
N LEU A 933 -20.65 17.33 8.59
CA LEU A 933 -20.72 18.76 8.27
C LEU A 933 -20.38 19.63 9.50
N ARG A 934 -20.80 19.18 10.69
CA ARG A 934 -20.43 19.74 12.01
C ARG A 934 -19.60 18.71 12.77
N ILE A 935 -18.30 18.99 12.95
CA ILE A 935 -17.33 18.08 13.60
C ILE A 935 -17.25 18.41 15.09
N GLU A 936 -17.53 17.43 15.96
CA GLU A 936 -17.60 17.60 17.42
C GLU A 936 -16.76 16.57 18.19
N GLY A 937 -16.52 16.85 19.48
CA GLY A 937 -15.75 15.99 20.37
C GLY A 937 -14.23 16.08 20.18
N HIS A 938 -13.50 15.23 20.91
CA HIS A 938 -12.04 15.28 21.01
C HIS A 938 -11.36 13.98 20.57
N LYS A 939 -12.09 12.85 20.49
CA LYS A 939 -11.58 11.54 20.07
C LYS A 939 -11.94 11.25 18.61
N ALA A 940 -11.19 10.34 17.97
CA ALA A 940 -11.41 9.99 16.57
C ALA A 940 -12.81 9.38 16.33
N GLY A 941 -13.30 8.55 17.26
CA GLY A 941 -14.67 7.99 17.23
C GLY A 941 -15.79 8.94 17.65
N GLU A 942 -15.49 10.24 17.77
CA GLU A 942 -16.45 11.33 18.00
C GLU A 942 -16.46 12.28 16.78
N GLN A 943 -15.26 12.64 16.26
CA GLN A 943 -15.10 13.58 15.14
C GLN A 943 -15.33 12.97 13.74
N ASN A 944 -15.29 11.66 13.57
CA ASN A 944 -15.49 11.01 12.27
C ASN A 944 -16.97 10.68 12.01
N VAL A 945 -17.32 10.46 10.74
CA VAL A 945 -18.62 9.86 10.39
C VAL A 945 -18.76 8.45 10.99
N PRO A 946 -19.96 8.03 11.40
CA PRO A 946 -20.19 6.70 11.93
C PRO A 946 -19.97 5.61 10.88
N SER A 947 -19.83 4.37 11.36
CA SER A 947 -19.79 3.20 10.48
C SER A 947 -21.13 3.01 9.78
N GLY A 948 -21.11 2.59 8.52
CA GLY A 948 -22.30 2.49 7.68
C GLY A 948 -22.67 3.79 6.96
N THR A 949 -21.87 4.86 7.12
CA THR A 949 -22.01 6.07 6.31
C THR A 949 -21.67 5.77 4.85
N CYS A 950 -22.62 6.00 3.94
CA CYS A 950 -22.49 5.68 2.52
C CYS A 950 -22.91 6.85 1.61
N ILE A 951 -22.18 7.03 0.50
CA ILE A 951 -22.43 8.03 -0.54
C ILE A 951 -22.55 7.27 -1.86
N ASP A 952 -23.70 7.32 -2.53
CA ASP A 952 -23.99 6.57 -3.75
C ASP A 952 -24.57 7.43 -4.89
N ASN A 953 -24.55 8.75 -4.71
CA ASN A 953 -25.28 9.76 -5.47
C ASN A 953 -24.44 11.01 -5.86
N VAL A 954 -23.10 10.93 -5.74
CA VAL A 954 -22.12 11.93 -6.16
C VAL A 954 -20.80 11.22 -6.54
N VAL A 955 -20.04 11.78 -7.50
CA VAL A 955 -18.67 11.37 -7.88
C VAL A 955 -18.54 9.95 -8.50
N THR A 956 -19.54 9.51 -9.28
CA THR A 956 -19.46 8.28 -10.09
C THR A 956 -18.51 8.44 -11.28
N ALA A 957 -17.89 7.35 -11.71
CA ALA A 957 -17.23 7.27 -13.02
C ALA A 957 -18.30 7.12 -14.11
N PHE A 958 -18.12 7.76 -15.26
CA PHE A 958 -19.10 7.74 -16.36
C PHE A 958 -19.45 6.31 -16.78
N GLY A 959 -20.74 6.00 -16.87
CA GLY A 959 -21.21 4.68 -17.26
C GLY A 959 -20.92 3.55 -16.26
N TYR A 960 -20.52 3.85 -15.01
CA TYR A 960 -20.33 2.84 -13.95
C TYR A 960 -20.98 3.26 -12.63
N ASP A 961 -21.58 2.27 -11.97
CA ASP A 961 -22.26 2.49 -10.70
C ASP A 961 -21.25 2.45 -9.54
N GLU A 962 -20.87 3.62 -9.01
CA GLU A 962 -19.94 3.75 -7.87
C GLU A 962 -20.64 4.11 -6.57
N PHE A 963 -20.05 3.70 -5.44
CA PHE A 963 -20.41 4.18 -4.10
C PHE A 963 -19.19 4.25 -3.18
N ILE A 964 -19.21 5.15 -2.20
CA ILE A 964 -18.21 5.29 -1.14
C ILE A 964 -18.83 4.81 0.17
N LEU A 965 -18.15 3.94 0.91
CA LEU A 965 -18.66 3.35 2.15
C LEU A 965 -17.61 3.38 3.27
N SER A 966 -18.01 3.90 4.43
CA SER A 966 -17.24 3.85 5.68
C SER A 966 -17.68 2.67 6.53
N SER A 967 -17.14 1.47 6.29
CA SER A 967 -17.48 0.25 7.04
C SER A 967 -16.85 0.15 8.44
N GLN A 968 -16.02 1.11 8.85
CA GLN A 968 -15.16 1.01 10.04
C GLN A 968 -15.32 2.23 10.95
N SER A 969 -15.17 2.03 12.27
CA SER A 969 -15.09 3.14 13.24
C SER A 969 -13.61 3.41 13.57
N PRO A 970 -13.03 4.55 13.15
CA PRO A 970 -11.62 4.85 13.37
C PRO A 970 -11.34 5.16 14.84
N LEU A 971 -10.20 4.68 15.32
CA LEU A 971 -9.72 4.88 16.69
C LEU A 971 -8.66 5.98 16.80
N ILE A 972 -8.02 6.32 15.68
CA ILE A 972 -6.95 7.31 15.56
C ILE A 972 -7.12 8.01 14.20
N GLY A 973 -7.10 9.35 14.19
CA GLY A 973 -7.11 10.17 12.98
C GLY A 973 -8.40 10.11 12.16
N THR A 974 -8.30 10.54 10.90
CA THR A 974 -9.40 10.62 9.92
C THR A 974 -9.67 9.28 9.24
N VAL A 975 -10.95 8.93 9.06
CA VAL A 975 -11.37 7.69 8.38
C VAL A 975 -10.99 7.70 6.90
N ARG A 976 -10.61 6.51 6.40
CA ARG A 976 -10.47 6.25 4.97
C ARG A 976 -11.61 5.33 4.54
N PRO A 977 -12.68 5.84 3.91
CA PRO A 977 -13.73 5.00 3.35
C PRO A 977 -13.20 4.30 2.08
N CYS A 978 -13.77 3.13 1.78
CA CYS A 978 -13.48 2.42 0.54
C CYS A 978 -14.43 2.92 -0.56
N LYS A 979 -13.92 3.14 -1.77
CA LYS A 979 -14.76 3.37 -2.95
C LYS A 979 -14.98 2.03 -3.65
N TYR A 980 -16.21 1.73 -4.02
CA TYR A 980 -16.60 0.53 -4.75
C TYR A 980 -17.15 0.91 -6.12
N THR A 981 -16.87 0.08 -7.13
CA THR A 981 -17.39 0.22 -8.50
C THR A 981 -18.02 -1.12 -8.89
N ILE A 982 -19.29 -1.10 -9.32
CA ILE A 982 -19.98 -2.30 -9.83
C ILE A 982 -19.61 -2.44 -11.31
N LEU A 983 -18.88 -3.50 -11.66
CA LEU A 983 -18.38 -3.76 -13.01
C LEU A 983 -19.28 -4.72 -13.80
N VAL A 984 -19.87 -5.70 -13.10
CA VAL A 984 -20.75 -6.76 -13.66
C VAL A 984 -21.84 -7.08 -12.65
N ASN A 985 -23.06 -7.34 -13.12
CA ASN A 985 -24.24 -7.60 -12.29
C ASN A 985 -25.26 -8.51 -13.03
N ASP A 986 -24.83 -9.71 -13.42
CA ASP A 986 -25.68 -10.71 -14.09
C ASP A 986 -26.92 -11.10 -13.24
N ALA A 987 -26.86 -10.84 -11.93
CA ALA A 987 -27.91 -11.13 -10.97
C ALA A 987 -29.05 -10.10 -10.93
N GLY A 988 -28.91 -8.95 -11.62
CA GLY A 988 -29.93 -7.89 -11.67
C GLY A 988 -30.24 -7.27 -10.29
N TRP A 989 -29.28 -7.29 -9.36
CA TRP A 989 -29.48 -6.74 -8.02
C TRP A 989 -29.44 -5.20 -8.05
N SER A 990 -30.26 -4.55 -7.23
CA SER A 990 -30.21 -3.09 -7.15
C SER A 990 -28.92 -2.61 -6.47
N LYS A 991 -28.44 -1.42 -6.84
CA LYS A 991 -27.29 -0.76 -6.19
C LYS A 991 -27.42 -0.73 -4.67
N ASN A 992 -28.64 -0.45 -4.17
CA ASN A 992 -28.99 -0.42 -2.77
C ASN A 992 -28.77 -1.78 -2.06
N GLU A 993 -29.08 -2.90 -2.71
CA GLU A 993 -28.83 -4.24 -2.18
C GLU A 993 -27.33 -4.57 -2.16
N ILE A 994 -26.60 -4.21 -3.22
CA ILE A 994 -25.15 -4.43 -3.31
C ILE A 994 -24.42 -3.60 -2.23
N ILE A 995 -24.85 -2.37 -1.97
CA ILE A 995 -24.34 -1.51 -0.89
C ILE A 995 -24.54 -2.16 0.49
N HIS A 996 -25.78 -2.58 0.81
CA HIS A 996 -26.08 -3.21 2.09
C HIS A 996 -25.34 -4.54 2.26
N LEU A 997 -25.30 -5.36 1.22
CA LEU A 997 -24.54 -6.61 1.22
C LEU A 997 -23.06 -6.34 1.47
N THR A 998 -22.44 -5.39 0.77
CA THR A 998 -21.03 -5.00 0.96
C THR A 998 -20.75 -4.56 2.41
N TYR A 999 -21.66 -3.81 3.03
CA TYR A 999 -21.53 -3.44 4.44
C TYR A 999 -21.68 -4.65 5.37
N PHE A 1000 -22.70 -5.49 5.17
CA PHE A 1000 -22.89 -6.71 5.96
C PHE A 1000 -21.69 -7.66 5.88
N ARG A 1001 -21.08 -7.85 4.69
CA ARG A 1001 -19.88 -8.69 4.55
C ARG A 1001 -18.67 -8.18 5.33
N ALA A 1002 -18.59 -6.89 5.69
CA ALA A 1002 -17.53 -6.40 6.59
C ALA A 1002 -17.67 -6.98 8.02
N PHE A 1003 -18.89 -7.27 8.48
CA PHE A 1003 -19.12 -7.87 9.80
C PHE A 1003 -18.63 -9.33 9.89
N GLY A 1004 -18.42 -10.02 8.77
CA GLY A 1004 -18.05 -11.44 8.76
C GLY A 1004 -16.66 -11.76 9.32
N HIS A 1005 -15.86 -10.73 9.60
CA HIS A 1005 -14.50 -10.81 10.12
C HIS A 1005 -14.41 -11.48 11.51
N GLN A 1006 -14.25 -12.81 11.51
CA GLN A 1006 -14.42 -13.67 12.70
C GLN A 1006 -13.47 -13.38 13.89
N VAL A 1007 -12.34 -12.69 13.66
CA VAL A 1007 -11.32 -12.43 14.71
C VAL A 1007 -11.49 -11.09 15.43
N SER A 1008 -12.46 -10.25 15.07
CA SER A 1008 -12.82 -9.02 15.80
C SER A 1008 -14.32 -8.92 16.04
N TYR A 1009 -14.72 -8.06 16.98
CA TYR A 1009 -16.12 -7.66 17.20
C TYR A 1009 -16.34 -6.22 16.72
N GLN A 1010 -15.75 -5.88 15.58
CA GLN A 1010 -15.87 -4.59 14.91
C GLN A 1010 -15.58 -4.81 13.41
N PRO A 1011 -16.40 -4.28 12.48
CA PRO A 1011 -16.14 -4.40 11.04
C PRO A 1011 -14.87 -3.62 10.63
N PRO A 1012 -14.05 -4.17 9.71
CA PRO A 1012 -12.93 -3.46 9.07
C PRO A 1012 -13.41 -2.64 7.86
N SER A 1013 -12.48 -2.01 7.13
CA SER A 1013 -12.77 -1.11 6.00
C SER A 1013 -13.41 -1.78 4.78
N VAL A 1014 -13.45 -3.11 4.73
CA VAL A 1014 -13.78 -3.93 3.55
C VAL A 1014 -14.50 -5.22 3.95
N PRO A 1015 -15.22 -5.88 3.01
CA PRO A 1015 -15.71 -7.25 3.17
C PRO A 1015 -14.66 -8.22 3.74
N ASP A 1016 -15.14 -9.17 4.54
CA ASP A 1016 -14.37 -10.24 5.16
C ASP A 1016 -13.49 -11.03 4.16
N VAL A 1017 -14.00 -11.38 2.98
CA VAL A 1017 -13.25 -12.05 1.90
C VAL A 1017 -12.09 -11.21 1.35
N LEU A 1018 -12.23 -9.89 1.26
CA LEU A 1018 -11.11 -9.01 0.88
C LEU A 1018 -10.09 -8.88 2.01
N TYR A 1019 -10.55 -8.81 3.25
CA TYR A 1019 -9.67 -8.78 4.41
C TYR A 1019 -8.85 -10.09 4.51
N ALA A 1020 -9.48 -11.23 4.23
CA ALA A 1020 -8.81 -12.52 4.14
C ALA A 1020 -7.80 -12.57 2.99
N ALA A 1021 -8.20 -12.18 1.77
CA ALA A 1021 -7.33 -12.12 0.59
C ALA A 1021 -6.07 -11.25 0.81
N GLU A 1022 -6.19 -10.09 1.47
CA GLU A 1022 -5.01 -9.26 1.82
C GLU A 1022 -4.02 -9.97 2.74
N ASN A 1023 -4.51 -10.74 3.71
CA ASN A 1023 -3.65 -11.47 4.62
C ASN A 1023 -3.01 -12.71 3.94
N LEU A 1024 -3.67 -13.30 2.95
CA LEU A 1024 -3.09 -14.32 2.06
C LEU A 1024 -1.99 -13.75 1.16
N ALA A 1025 -2.23 -12.63 0.48
CA ALA A 1025 -1.23 -11.99 -0.39
C ALA A 1025 0.04 -11.59 0.40
N LYS A 1026 -0.13 -11.13 1.66
CA LYS A 1026 0.97 -10.87 2.59
C LYS A 1026 1.64 -12.17 3.08
N ARG A 1027 0.87 -13.20 3.42
CA ARG A 1027 1.38 -14.50 3.86
C ARG A 1027 2.31 -15.10 2.80
N GLY A 1028 1.84 -15.21 1.56
CA GLY A 1028 2.64 -15.73 0.45
C GLY A 1028 3.93 -14.92 0.25
N ARG A 1029 3.90 -13.59 0.40
CA ARG A 1029 5.10 -12.74 0.35
C ARG A 1029 6.09 -13.01 1.48
N ASN A 1030 5.63 -13.23 2.71
CA ASN A 1030 6.52 -13.58 3.81
C ASN A 1030 7.08 -15.00 3.62
N ASN A 1031 6.23 -15.96 3.24
CA ASN A 1031 6.61 -17.35 3.02
C ASN A 1031 7.62 -17.49 1.85
N TYR A 1032 7.48 -16.70 0.77
CA TYR A 1032 8.48 -16.60 -0.29
C TYR A 1032 9.84 -16.13 0.22
N LYS A 1033 9.87 -15.13 1.09
CA LYS A 1033 11.11 -14.59 1.65
C LYS A 1033 11.78 -15.54 2.64
N ILE A 1034 11.02 -16.40 3.30
CA ILE A 1034 11.57 -17.53 4.08
C ILE A 1034 12.08 -18.64 3.14
N HIS A 1035 11.34 -18.96 2.06
CA HIS A 1035 11.77 -19.93 1.05
C HIS A 1035 13.11 -19.52 0.40
N GLN A 1036 13.26 -18.27 -0.05
CA GLN A 1036 14.50 -17.73 -0.60
C GLN A 1036 15.69 -17.74 0.38
N ARG A 1037 15.43 -17.67 1.70
CA ARG A 1037 16.48 -17.80 2.74
C ARG A 1037 16.90 -19.26 2.96
N ASN A 1038 15.96 -20.19 2.79
CA ASN A 1038 16.13 -21.61 3.10
C ASN A 1038 16.58 -22.46 1.90
N VAL A 1039 16.40 -21.98 0.67
CA VAL A 1039 16.67 -22.73 -0.56
C VAL A 1039 17.64 -21.94 -1.46
N SER A 1040 18.67 -22.62 -1.96
CA SER A 1040 19.64 -22.02 -2.89
C SER A 1040 18.99 -21.71 -4.24
N CYS A 1041 18.57 -20.46 -4.43
CA CYS A 1041 18.00 -19.99 -5.69
C CYS A 1041 18.98 -20.16 -6.87
N GLN A 1042 20.30 -20.08 -6.61
CA GLN A 1042 21.36 -20.36 -7.59
C GLN A 1042 21.46 -21.84 -7.97
N ALA A 1043 21.02 -22.77 -7.11
CA ALA A 1043 20.95 -24.19 -7.47
C ALA A 1043 19.72 -24.49 -8.33
N ILE A 1044 18.57 -23.88 -8.01
CA ILE A 1044 17.36 -23.92 -8.86
C ILE A 1044 17.66 -23.35 -10.25
N GLU A 1045 18.25 -22.16 -10.30
CA GLU A 1045 18.65 -21.49 -11.55
C GLU A 1045 19.55 -22.38 -12.41
N ARG A 1046 20.54 -23.06 -11.81
CA ARG A 1046 21.41 -24.03 -12.51
C ARG A 1046 20.68 -25.30 -12.96
N SER A 1047 19.71 -25.81 -12.20
CA SER A 1047 18.91 -26.98 -12.61
C SER A 1047 18.07 -26.65 -13.83
N ILE A 1048 17.33 -25.53 -13.78
CA ILE A 1048 16.50 -25.05 -14.89
C ILE A 1048 17.36 -24.71 -16.12
N ILE A 1049 18.56 -24.13 -15.93
CA ILE A 1049 19.54 -23.92 -17.00
C ILE A 1049 20.03 -25.23 -17.63
N ALA A 1050 20.15 -26.33 -16.87
CA ALA A 1050 20.53 -27.63 -17.40
C ALA A 1050 19.35 -28.34 -18.10
N GLU A 1051 18.15 -28.25 -17.54
CA GLU A 1051 16.90 -28.81 -18.06
C GLU A 1051 16.39 -28.09 -19.33
N HIS A 1052 16.83 -26.85 -19.55
CA HIS A 1052 16.43 -25.97 -20.66
C HIS A 1052 17.64 -25.37 -21.42
N ALA A 1053 18.76 -26.10 -21.45
CA ALA A 1053 20.03 -25.65 -22.03
C ALA A 1053 19.95 -25.21 -23.50
N GLU A 1054 19.00 -25.77 -24.25
CA GLU A 1054 18.70 -25.44 -25.66
C GLU A 1054 18.12 -24.02 -25.89
N TYR A 1055 17.68 -23.32 -24.84
CA TYR A 1055 17.06 -21.97 -24.91
C TYR A 1055 17.98 -20.85 -24.39
N ILE A 1056 19.30 -21.08 -24.32
CA ILE A 1056 20.25 -20.13 -23.69
C ILE A 1056 21.01 -19.30 -24.73
N ASN A 1057 20.35 -18.23 -25.17
CA ASN A 1057 20.90 -17.13 -25.97
C ASN A 1057 20.44 -15.78 -25.38
N GLU A 1058 21.14 -14.68 -25.72
CA GLU A 1058 21.00 -13.39 -24.98
C GLU A 1058 19.58 -12.80 -25.06
N ASP A 1059 18.84 -13.06 -26.15
CA ASP A 1059 17.46 -12.61 -26.35
C ASP A 1059 16.43 -13.32 -25.44
N MET A 1060 16.75 -14.50 -24.89
CA MET A 1060 15.79 -15.35 -24.16
C MET A 1060 15.87 -15.28 -22.63
N GLN A 1061 16.60 -14.31 -22.06
CA GLN A 1061 16.67 -14.14 -20.60
C GLN A 1061 15.30 -13.88 -19.94
N GLU A 1062 14.33 -13.27 -20.64
CA GLU A 1062 12.98 -13.07 -20.08
C GLU A 1062 12.18 -14.39 -19.99
N GLU A 1063 12.40 -15.36 -20.88
CA GLU A 1063 11.78 -16.68 -20.76
C GLU A 1063 12.40 -17.49 -19.62
N LEU A 1064 13.74 -17.52 -19.50
CA LEU A 1064 14.40 -18.17 -18.37
C LEU A 1064 13.93 -17.58 -17.03
N ALA A 1065 13.74 -16.26 -16.95
CA ALA A 1065 13.15 -15.60 -15.78
C ALA A 1065 11.71 -16.08 -15.51
N SER A 1066 10.89 -16.29 -16.54
CA SER A 1066 9.54 -16.87 -16.37
C SER A 1066 9.59 -18.31 -15.88
N ARG A 1067 10.45 -19.16 -16.45
CA ARG A 1067 10.62 -20.57 -16.04
C ARG A 1067 11.02 -20.69 -14.56
N ILE A 1068 11.93 -19.83 -14.10
CA ILE A 1068 12.31 -19.75 -12.67
C ILE A 1068 11.12 -19.30 -11.80
N VAL A 1069 10.34 -18.30 -12.25
CA VAL A 1069 9.13 -17.85 -11.53
C VAL A 1069 8.06 -18.95 -11.47
N ASP A 1070 7.86 -19.72 -12.53
CA ASP A 1070 6.90 -20.83 -12.56
C ASP A 1070 7.37 -22.02 -11.69
N TYR A 1071 8.66 -22.38 -11.70
CA TYR A 1071 9.20 -23.38 -10.77
C TYR A 1071 9.02 -22.95 -9.31
N MET A 1072 9.36 -21.71 -8.95
CA MET A 1072 9.18 -21.20 -7.59
C MET A 1072 7.70 -21.05 -7.20
N SER A 1073 6.86 -20.66 -8.15
CA SER A 1073 5.39 -20.68 -8.05
C SER A 1073 4.93 -22.07 -7.64
N ASP A 1074 5.30 -23.09 -8.41
CA ASP A 1074 4.66 -24.39 -8.31
C ASP A 1074 5.21 -25.21 -7.14
N ALA A 1075 6.48 -25.01 -6.76
CA ALA A 1075 7.02 -25.48 -5.49
C ALA A 1075 6.28 -24.89 -4.27
N MET A 1076 5.92 -23.59 -4.30
CA MET A 1076 5.17 -22.95 -3.22
C MET A 1076 3.66 -23.25 -3.25
N ASN A 1077 3.05 -23.35 -4.42
CA ASN A 1077 1.66 -23.79 -4.60
C ASN A 1077 1.52 -25.26 -4.15
N GLY A 1078 2.56 -26.09 -4.34
CA GLY A 1078 2.66 -27.45 -3.81
C GLY A 1078 2.66 -27.52 -2.28
N MET A 1079 3.31 -26.57 -1.60
CA MET A 1079 3.25 -26.43 -0.13
C MET A 1079 1.94 -25.82 0.40
N THR A 1080 1.04 -25.35 -0.47
CA THR A 1080 -0.15 -24.61 -0.02
C THR A 1080 -1.29 -25.56 0.38
N ILE A 1081 -1.70 -25.49 1.65
CA ILE A 1081 -2.78 -26.34 2.22
C ILE A 1081 -4.10 -26.13 1.46
N ARG A 1082 -4.47 -27.12 0.62
CA ARG A 1082 -5.65 -27.05 -0.28
C ARG A 1082 -7.01 -27.14 0.43
N LYS A 1083 -7.06 -27.46 1.72
CA LYS A 1083 -8.28 -27.49 2.55
C LYS A 1083 -8.05 -26.73 3.86
N ARG A 1084 -8.42 -25.44 3.89
CA ARG A 1084 -8.14 -24.52 5.01
C ARG A 1084 -9.35 -23.65 5.32
N ASN A 1085 -9.66 -23.43 6.61
CA ASN A 1085 -10.51 -22.34 7.09
C ASN A 1085 -9.57 -21.16 7.38
N PHE A 1086 -9.44 -20.19 6.46
CA PHE A 1086 -8.31 -19.24 6.41
C PHE A 1086 -8.31 -18.16 7.52
N TRP A 1087 -9.29 -18.14 8.42
CA TRP A 1087 -9.09 -17.43 9.68
C TRP A 1087 -7.95 -18.01 10.54
N ALA A 1088 -7.43 -19.17 10.12
CA ALA A 1088 -6.20 -19.82 10.53
C ALA A 1088 -4.94 -19.33 9.79
#